data_AF-A0A9Q3EXN3-F1
#
_entry.id   AF-A0A9Q3EXN3-F1
#
_cell.length_a   1.000
_cell.length_b   1.000
_cell.length_c   1.000
_cell.angle_alpha   90.00
_cell.angle_beta   90.00
_cell.angle_gamma   90.00
#
_symmetry.space_group_name_H-M   'P 1'
#
loop_
_entity.id
_entity.type
_entity.pdbx_description
1 polymer ?
#
loop_
_entity_poly.entity_id
_entity_poly.type
_entity_poly.pdbx_seq_one_letter_code
_entity_poly.pdbx_strand_id
1 'polypeptide(L)'
;MENRAFKTSAVEIFVESDISTIIQGAFDKLLSENETYASRGSGFTLESIDGLMLTIYKYMPMGGSSYIQLPAFIDRKRATINPQNVDQQCFKWAILARYVTGPVACRVGDNYRQHEGKYNFEGISFPTPLSDIKKFEKNNTRVSINVYGLEKKFIPTKKYPTYNVYPIRVVDEEKSDHFDLLFTTSDDNSHYTYITSLSRLVRSQKTRYEHSVYFCKRCFCTFDNRLLKFKSNGREALEEHKLFCGVHKPIFPEMPKEGECTNFKKWKNTVRQPFVIYADFEALLVKTDEVKGGNTKIIHKHEAMSYGFLVKASDDVPTELIEEYEIPTVPVVYRGDEQHADVAKCFVEAIVVVSWKIEKLMKTNIPLTMTEKEEKTHKECNTCNLCKCILVSGEKVRDHNHLTGKFRQTLCSKCNLELQQPKFVPVFFHNLSNYDSHFIVTELGFDTESISVIPNSEEKFISFTKHISSKFTIRFIDTFRFMASSLSSLAENLITQKFENFREAAKHFVREDMPLVTRKGVYPYEYTDSWAKLDVSCLPGEDEFYSTLTESGIKEEDFKHAKAVWDNFKCKTLGEYSDLYLKIDVLLLADVFENFRDVCMSTYNLVNYFYGNFNWVEPNLDGLSELTPNRVEVVYTK
;
A
#
# COMPACT_ATOMS: atom_id res chain seq x y z
N MET A 1 -3.63 -31.18 11.79
CA MET A 1 -4.70 -31.18 10.78
C MET A 1 -5.53 -29.94 10.99
N GLU A 2 -5.59 -29.08 9.98
CA GLU A 2 -6.41 -27.87 9.98
C GLU A 2 -7.46 -28.02 8.88
N ASN A 3 -8.75 -27.93 9.22
CA ASN A 3 -9.82 -28.04 8.24
C ASN A 3 -10.02 -26.68 7.56
N ARG A 4 -9.79 -26.63 6.25
CA ARG A 4 -9.86 -25.40 5.45
C ARG A 4 -10.86 -25.55 4.32
N ALA A 5 -11.71 -24.54 4.14
CA ALA A 5 -12.70 -24.49 3.08
C ALA A 5 -12.20 -23.64 1.90
N PHE A 6 -12.09 -24.24 0.72
CA PHE A 6 -11.85 -23.55 -0.55
C PHE A 6 -13.20 -23.04 -1.08
N LYS A 7 -13.34 -21.72 -1.24
CA LYS A 7 -14.62 -21.09 -1.59
C LYS A 7 -14.60 -20.69 -3.05
N THR A 8 -15.49 -21.28 -3.84
CA THR A 8 -15.79 -20.78 -5.18
C THR A 8 -16.76 -19.60 -5.12
N SER A 9 -16.68 -18.72 -6.10
CA SER A 9 -17.69 -17.67 -6.30
C SER A 9 -19.01 -18.31 -6.75
N ALA A 10 -20.15 -17.71 -6.40
CA ALA A 10 -21.43 -18.14 -6.94
C ALA A 10 -21.45 -17.94 -8.47
N VAL A 11 -21.92 -18.96 -9.19
CA VAL A 11 -22.09 -18.94 -10.66
C VAL A 11 -23.59 -19.03 -10.96
N GLU A 12 -24.05 -18.20 -11.89
CA GLU A 12 -25.45 -18.20 -12.34
C GLU A 12 -25.70 -19.45 -13.21
N ILE A 13 -26.71 -20.25 -12.88
CA ILE A 13 -27.11 -21.44 -13.63
C ILE A 13 -28.50 -21.18 -14.21
N PHE A 14 -28.61 -21.25 -15.54
CA PHE A 14 -29.87 -21.15 -16.28
C PHE A 14 -30.33 -22.53 -16.76
N VAL A 15 -31.57 -22.66 -17.20
CA VAL A 15 -32.14 -23.95 -17.68
C VAL A 15 -31.35 -24.53 -18.86
N GLU A 16 -30.73 -23.66 -19.65
CA GLU A 16 -29.90 -23.99 -20.81
C GLU A 16 -28.40 -24.09 -20.49
N SER A 17 -28.01 -23.85 -19.24
CA SER A 17 -26.61 -23.96 -18.84
C SER A 17 -26.17 -25.42 -18.78
N ASP A 18 -25.02 -25.72 -19.37
CA ASP A 18 -24.38 -27.01 -19.20
C ASP A 18 -23.77 -27.10 -17.79
N ILE A 19 -24.55 -27.69 -16.89
CA ILE A 19 -24.19 -27.92 -15.50
C ILE A 19 -22.89 -28.73 -15.40
N SER A 20 -22.65 -29.66 -16.33
CA SER A 20 -21.44 -30.50 -16.32
C SER A 20 -20.19 -29.66 -16.56
N THR A 21 -20.24 -28.75 -17.54
CA THR A 21 -19.15 -27.83 -17.83
C THR A 21 -18.90 -26.84 -16.70
N ILE A 22 -19.96 -26.33 -16.04
CA ILE A 22 -19.83 -25.42 -14.89
C ILE A 22 -19.22 -26.13 -13.68
N ILE A 23 -19.66 -27.36 -13.39
CA ILE A 23 -19.10 -28.18 -12.33
C ILE A 23 -17.63 -28.50 -12.65
N GLN A 24 -17.30 -28.87 -13.89
CA GLN A 24 -15.93 -29.14 -14.30
C GLN A 24 -15.03 -27.91 -14.12
N GLY A 25 -15.47 -26.73 -14.55
CA GLY A 25 -14.71 -25.49 -14.34
C GLY A 25 -14.56 -25.12 -12.86
N ALA A 26 -15.54 -25.44 -12.01
CA ALA A 26 -15.42 -25.27 -10.56
C ALA A 26 -14.42 -26.28 -9.95
N PHE A 27 -14.38 -27.53 -10.45
CA PHE A 27 -13.37 -28.52 -10.07
C PHE A 27 -11.97 -28.10 -10.52
N ASP A 28 -11.80 -27.63 -11.76
CA ASP A 28 -10.51 -27.16 -12.27
C ASP A 28 -10.03 -25.93 -11.47
N LYS A 29 -10.95 -25.06 -11.05
CA LYS A 29 -10.65 -23.96 -10.15
C LYS A 29 -10.24 -24.43 -8.74
N LEU A 30 -10.91 -25.43 -8.18
CA LEU A 30 -10.52 -26.01 -6.89
C LEU A 30 -9.15 -26.72 -6.98
N LEU A 31 -8.88 -27.41 -8.09
CA LEU A 31 -7.60 -28.07 -8.35
C LEU A 31 -6.47 -27.05 -8.52
N SER A 32 -6.68 -25.98 -9.28
CA SER A 32 -5.71 -24.89 -9.40
C SER A 32 -5.52 -24.11 -8.10
N GLU A 33 -6.58 -23.87 -7.31
CA GLU A 33 -6.45 -23.27 -5.97
C GLU A 33 -5.69 -24.20 -5.02
N ASN A 34 -5.86 -25.51 -5.13
CA ASN A 34 -5.08 -26.51 -4.40
C ASN A 34 -3.60 -26.49 -4.80
N GLU A 35 -3.29 -26.49 -6.11
CA GLU A 35 -1.92 -26.34 -6.62
C GLU A 35 -1.31 -25.00 -6.20
N THR A 36 -2.08 -23.93 -6.21
CA THR A 36 -1.68 -22.60 -5.73
C THR A 36 -1.46 -22.59 -4.21
N TYR A 37 -2.20 -23.40 -3.46
CA TYR A 37 -2.10 -23.47 -2.00
C TYR A 37 -0.89 -24.29 -1.55
N ALA A 38 -0.66 -25.44 -2.21
CA ALA A 38 0.55 -26.22 -2.07
C ALA A 38 1.79 -25.37 -2.43
N SER A 39 1.68 -24.54 -3.48
CA SER A 39 2.75 -23.64 -3.93
C SER A 39 2.86 -22.30 -3.18
N ARG A 40 2.16 -22.12 -2.07
CA ARG A 40 2.35 -20.95 -1.18
C ARG A 40 3.17 -21.24 0.06
N GLY A 41 3.95 -22.34 0.03
CA GLY A 41 5.00 -22.59 1.02
C GLY A 41 4.53 -22.79 2.46
N SER A 42 3.26 -23.16 2.66
CA SER A 42 2.68 -23.32 4.00
C SER A 42 3.08 -24.63 4.70
N GLY A 43 3.79 -25.53 3.99
CA GLY A 43 4.20 -26.85 4.50
C GLY A 43 3.04 -27.83 4.69
N PHE A 44 1.81 -27.44 4.35
CA PHE A 44 0.64 -28.31 4.43
C PHE A 44 0.48 -29.12 3.16
N THR A 45 0.46 -30.45 3.29
CA THR A 45 0.02 -31.38 2.25
C THR A 45 -1.44 -31.75 2.47
N LEU A 46 -2.24 -31.73 1.39
CA LEU A 46 -3.63 -32.16 1.44
C LEU A 46 -3.69 -33.66 1.71
N GLU A 47 -4.20 -34.05 2.88
CA GLU A 47 -4.31 -35.46 3.27
C GLU A 47 -5.58 -36.11 2.73
N SER A 48 -6.72 -35.42 2.85
CA SER A 48 -8.00 -35.88 2.31
C SER A 48 -8.99 -34.72 2.13
N ILE A 49 -10.00 -34.94 1.29
CA ILE A 49 -11.14 -34.01 1.13
C ILE A 49 -12.31 -34.60 1.92
N ASP A 50 -12.64 -33.99 3.06
CA ASP A 50 -13.71 -34.45 3.95
C ASP A 50 -15.10 -34.43 3.29
N GLY A 51 -15.31 -33.56 2.30
CA GLY A 51 -16.54 -33.51 1.52
C GLY A 51 -16.67 -32.26 0.66
N LEU A 52 -17.59 -32.32 -0.30
CA LEU A 52 -17.95 -31.18 -1.16
C LEU A 52 -19.29 -30.61 -0.72
N MET A 53 -19.30 -29.33 -0.36
CA MET A 53 -20.52 -28.61 -0.01
C MET A 53 -20.98 -27.78 -1.20
N LEU A 54 -22.00 -28.27 -1.91
CA LEU A 54 -22.65 -27.53 -2.98
C LEU A 54 -23.75 -26.65 -2.37
N THR A 55 -23.49 -25.34 -2.29
CA THR A 55 -24.52 -24.39 -1.84
C THR A 55 -25.24 -23.81 -3.05
N ILE A 56 -26.46 -24.29 -3.28
CA ILE A 56 -27.35 -23.74 -4.30
C ILE A 56 -28.09 -22.56 -3.68
N TYR A 57 -27.72 -21.35 -4.09
CA TYR A 57 -28.50 -20.17 -3.79
C TYR A 57 -29.57 -20.01 -4.87
N LYS A 58 -30.80 -19.69 -4.47
CA LYS A 58 -31.80 -19.18 -5.41
C LYS A 58 -31.26 -17.85 -5.95
N TYR A 59 -30.67 -17.89 -7.14
CA TYR A 59 -30.19 -16.68 -7.80
C TYR A 59 -31.39 -15.82 -8.17
N MET A 60 -31.54 -14.72 -7.46
CA MET A 60 -32.47 -13.65 -7.83
C MET A 60 -31.61 -12.52 -8.37
N PRO A 61 -31.38 -12.43 -9.70
CA PRO A 61 -30.65 -11.31 -10.27
C PRO A 61 -31.25 -10.01 -9.73
N MET A 62 -30.40 -9.07 -9.31
CA MET A 62 -30.83 -7.72 -8.91
C MET A 62 -31.34 -6.97 -10.14
N GLY A 63 -32.52 -7.37 -10.61
CA GLY A 63 -33.18 -6.89 -11.80
C GLY A 63 -34.50 -6.27 -11.41
N GLY A 64 -34.67 -5.00 -11.76
CA GLY A 64 -35.89 -4.26 -11.48
C GLY A 64 -37.09 -4.88 -12.19
N SER A 65 -38.01 -5.42 -11.40
CA SER A 65 -39.21 -6.16 -11.77
C SER A 65 -40.44 -5.24 -11.86
N SER A 66 -41.40 -5.43 -10.97
CA SER A 66 -42.62 -4.64 -10.86
C SER A 66 -42.51 -3.59 -9.75
N TYR A 67 -43.55 -2.77 -9.60
CA TYR A 67 -43.63 -1.71 -8.61
C TYR A 67 -43.35 -2.19 -7.18
N ILE A 68 -42.52 -1.42 -6.46
CA ILE A 68 -42.35 -1.53 -5.00
C ILE A 68 -42.71 -0.19 -4.37
N GLN A 69 -43.57 -0.22 -3.36
CA GLN A 69 -43.89 0.98 -2.60
C GLN A 69 -42.68 1.41 -1.77
N LEU A 70 -42.21 2.65 -1.99
CA LEU A 70 -41.11 3.21 -1.21
C LEU A 70 -41.53 3.42 0.25
N PRO A 71 -40.61 3.25 1.22
CA PRO A 71 -40.89 3.61 2.59
C PRO A 71 -41.33 5.06 2.71
N ALA A 72 -42.34 5.34 3.54
CA ALA A 72 -42.88 6.69 3.73
C ALA A 72 -41.82 7.72 4.16
N PHE A 73 -40.70 7.28 4.77
CA PHE A 73 -39.57 8.15 5.08
C PHE A 73 -38.84 8.68 3.83
N ILE A 74 -38.73 7.86 2.79
CA ILE A 74 -38.12 8.21 1.50
C ILE A 74 -39.11 9.00 0.66
N ASP A 75 -40.35 8.51 0.54
CA ASP A 75 -41.39 9.12 -0.28
C ASP A 75 -41.71 10.58 0.13
N ARG A 76 -41.79 10.83 1.45
CA ARG A 76 -42.01 12.19 1.99
C ARG A 76 -40.91 13.19 1.66
N LYS A 77 -39.71 12.75 1.27
CA LYS A 77 -38.65 13.66 0.81
C LYS A 77 -38.98 14.30 -0.54
N ARG A 78 -39.99 13.79 -1.28
CA ARG A 78 -40.41 14.30 -2.60
C ARG A 78 -39.21 14.50 -3.54
N ALA A 79 -38.31 13.52 -3.54
CA ALA A 79 -37.03 13.54 -4.26
C ALA A 79 -36.96 12.45 -5.33
N THR A 80 -38.05 11.73 -5.54
CA THR A 80 -38.15 10.56 -6.42
C THR A 80 -39.47 10.58 -7.18
N ILE A 81 -39.49 10.00 -8.39
CA ILE A 81 -40.70 9.57 -9.09
C ILE A 81 -40.65 8.04 -9.11
N ASN A 82 -41.68 7.40 -8.55
CA ASN A 82 -41.78 5.95 -8.41
C ASN A 82 -42.88 5.42 -9.35
N PRO A 83 -42.54 5.02 -10.60
CA PRO A 83 -43.53 4.61 -11.59
C PRO A 83 -44.20 3.28 -11.20
N GLN A 84 -45.51 3.30 -11.03
CA GLN A 84 -46.32 2.11 -10.79
C GLN A 84 -46.47 1.32 -12.10
N ASN A 85 -45.66 0.28 -12.24
CA ASN A 85 -45.70 -0.67 -13.35
C ASN A 85 -46.16 -2.06 -12.88
N VAL A 86 -46.87 -2.76 -13.76
CA VAL A 86 -47.33 -4.16 -13.57
C VAL A 86 -46.50 -5.17 -14.37
N ASP A 87 -45.59 -4.68 -15.20
CA ASP A 87 -44.66 -5.47 -16.01
C ASP A 87 -43.29 -5.60 -15.31
N GLN A 88 -42.31 -6.18 -16.02
CA GLN A 88 -40.93 -6.33 -15.57
C GLN A 88 -40.02 -5.20 -16.11
N GLN A 89 -40.58 -4.06 -16.53
CA GLN A 89 -39.86 -2.99 -17.24
C GLN A 89 -39.60 -1.75 -16.38
N CYS A 90 -39.52 -1.89 -15.04
CA CYS A 90 -39.39 -0.70 -14.19
C CYS A 90 -38.13 0.14 -14.46
N PHE A 91 -37.04 -0.46 -14.96
CA PHE A 91 -35.86 0.30 -15.42
C PHE A 91 -36.22 1.29 -16.54
N LYS A 92 -36.91 0.80 -17.58
CA LYS A 92 -37.40 1.64 -18.70
C LYS A 92 -38.29 2.75 -18.17
N TRP A 93 -39.25 2.42 -17.30
CA TRP A 93 -40.16 3.41 -16.74
C TRP A 93 -39.43 4.43 -15.86
N ALA A 94 -38.43 4.04 -15.08
CA ALA A 94 -37.61 4.96 -14.30
C ALA A 94 -36.81 5.93 -15.17
N ILE A 95 -36.24 5.47 -16.30
CA ILE A 95 -35.56 6.34 -17.25
C ILE A 95 -36.55 7.34 -17.89
N LEU A 96 -37.72 6.87 -18.32
CA LEU A 96 -38.72 7.69 -18.97
C LEU A 96 -39.42 8.67 -18.00
N ALA A 97 -39.42 8.38 -16.70
CA ALA A 97 -40.04 9.21 -15.66
C ALA A 97 -39.54 10.67 -15.67
N ARG A 98 -38.32 10.92 -16.15
CA ARG A 98 -37.79 12.28 -16.31
C ARG A 98 -38.66 13.20 -17.15
N TYR A 99 -39.36 12.65 -18.15
CA TYR A 99 -40.17 13.43 -19.08
C TYR A 99 -41.63 13.57 -18.67
N VAL A 100 -42.04 12.87 -17.61
CA VAL A 100 -43.43 12.85 -17.16
C VAL A 100 -43.64 13.93 -16.10
N THR A 101 -44.63 14.79 -16.32
CA THR A 101 -44.98 15.88 -15.41
C THR A 101 -46.43 15.76 -14.93
N GLY A 102 -46.72 16.36 -13.77
CA GLY A 102 -48.07 16.42 -13.22
C GLY A 102 -48.45 15.31 -12.22
N PRO A 103 -49.68 15.33 -11.69
CA PRO A 103 -50.14 14.47 -10.58
C PRO A 103 -50.23 12.98 -10.94
N VAL A 104 -50.22 12.62 -12.23
CA VAL A 104 -50.28 11.24 -12.73
C VAL A 104 -48.87 10.66 -12.99
N ALA A 105 -47.81 11.39 -12.64
CA ALA A 105 -46.44 10.94 -12.91
C ALA A 105 -46.06 9.60 -12.26
N CYS A 106 -46.71 9.20 -11.18
CA CYS A 106 -46.46 7.92 -10.53
C CYS A 106 -47.18 6.73 -11.20
N ARG A 107 -48.05 6.93 -12.20
CA ARG A 107 -48.77 5.85 -12.88
C ARG A 107 -48.29 5.72 -14.33
N VAL A 108 -47.87 4.51 -14.70
CA VAL A 108 -47.47 4.20 -16.08
C VAL A 108 -48.72 4.09 -16.96
N GLY A 109 -48.75 4.86 -18.05
CA GLY A 109 -49.84 4.92 -19.03
C GLY A 109 -49.37 5.66 -20.29
N ASP A 110 -50.29 6.28 -21.02
CA ASP A 110 -49.98 6.98 -22.28
C ASP A 110 -48.97 8.14 -22.08
N ASN A 111 -48.96 8.74 -20.89
CA ASN A 111 -47.98 9.74 -20.44
C ASN A 111 -46.52 9.24 -20.52
N TYR A 112 -46.29 7.94 -20.31
CA TYR A 112 -44.97 7.30 -20.46
C TYR A 112 -44.76 6.74 -21.86
N ARG A 113 -45.78 6.11 -22.45
CA ARG A 113 -45.68 5.41 -23.75
C ARG A 113 -45.27 6.34 -24.89
N GLN A 114 -45.71 7.59 -24.87
CA GLN A 114 -45.30 8.62 -25.84
C GLN A 114 -43.79 8.95 -25.84
N HIS A 115 -43.04 8.50 -24.82
CA HIS A 115 -41.61 8.78 -24.67
C HIS A 115 -40.72 7.57 -24.96
N GLU A 116 -41.28 6.41 -25.30
CA GLU A 116 -40.51 5.18 -25.48
C GLU A 116 -39.44 5.28 -26.58
N GLY A 117 -39.71 6.03 -27.64
CA GLY A 117 -38.75 6.25 -28.74
C GLY A 117 -37.57 7.16 -28.40
N LYS A 118 -37.46 7.69 -27.17
CA LYS A 118 -36.36 8.60 -26.79
C LYS A 118 -35.03 7.90 -26.50
N TYR A 119 -35.04 6.60 -26.18
CA TYR A 119 -33.83 5.82 -25.93
C TYR A 119 -33.89 4.46 -26.58
N ASN A 120 -32.72 3.92 -26.89
CA ASN A 120 -32.59 2.56 -27.38
C ASN A 120 -32.47 1.57 -26.21
N PHE A 121 -33.49 0.73 -26.03
CA PHE A 121 -33.53 -0.36 -25.03
C PHE A 121 -33.31 -1.76 -25.67
N GLU A 122 -32.75 -1.84 -26.87
CA GLU A 122 -32.41 -3.12 -27.51
C GLU A 122 -31.27 -3.83 -26.77
N GLY A 123 -31.31 -5.16 -26.69
CA GLY A 123 -30.22 -5.96 -26.13
C GLY A 123 -30.05 -5.88 -24.60
N ILE A 124 -30.98 -5.21 -23.89
CA ILE A 124 -31.09 -5.30 -22.43
C ILE A 124 -32.17 -6.30 -22.02
N SER A 125 -31.95 -6.99 -20.91
CA SER A 125 -32.91 -7.92 -20.34
C SER A 125 -33.95 -7.18 -19.49
N PHE A 126 -35.14 -7.76 -19.38
CA PHE A 126 -36.18 -7.32 -18.44
C PHE A 126 -36.61 -8.52 -17.59
N PRO A 127 -36.54 -8.44 -16.25
CA PRO A 127 -36.12 -7.31 -15.42
C PRO A 127 -34.63 -6.95 -15.57
N THR A 128 -34.29 -5.66 -15.64
CA THR A 128 -32.94 -5.21 -16.06
C THR A 128 -31.90 -5.34 -14.94
N PRO A 129 -30.90 -6.25 -15.06
CA PRO A 129 -29.84 -6.37 -14.07
C PRO A 129 -28.88 -5.19 -14.12
N LEU A 130 -28.17 -4.92 -13.02
CA LEU A 130 -27.15 -3.85 -12.96
C LEU A 130 -26.05 -3.99 -14.03
N SER A 131 -25.74 -5.21 -14.46
CA SER A 131 -24.77 -5.51 -15.53
C SER A 131 -25.23 -4.98 -16.90
N ASP A 132 -26.53 -5.04 -17.18
CA ASP A 132 -27.11 -4.60 -18.46
C ASP A 132 -27.23 -3.07 -18.57
N ILE A 133 -27.08 -2.32 -17.47
CA ILE A 133 -27.01 -0.86 -17.50
C ILE A 133 -25.84 -0.38 -18.38
N LYS A 134 -24.71 -1.10 -18.37
CA LYS A 134 -23.58 -0.79 -19.26
C LYS A 134 -23.94 -0.98 -20.74
N LYS A 135 -24.79 -1.97 -21.07
CA LYS A 135 -25.30 -2.17 -22.44
C LYS A 135 -26.21 -1.00 -22.83
N PHE A 136 -27.09 -0.57 -21.94
CA PHE A 136 -27.95 0.59 -22.18
C PHE A 136 -27.15 1.89 -22.42
N GLU A 137 -26.14 2.16 -21.61
CA GLU A 137 -25.24 3.32 -21.79
C GLU A 137 -24.41 3.23 -23.08
N LYS A 138 -24.06 2.02 -23.52
CA LYS A 138 -23.38 1.79 -24.80
C LYS A 138 -24.31 2.08 -25.98
N ASN A 139 -25.58 1.68 -25.89
CA ASN A 139 -26.59 1.94 -26.92
C ASN A 139 -27.04 3.40 -26.96
N ASN A 140 -26.84 4.14 -25.87
CA ASN A 140 -27.20 5.55 -25.74
C ASN A 140 -25.96 6.36 -25.33
N THR A 141 -25.11 6.70 -26.29
CA THR A 141 -23.75 7.24 -26.03
C THR A 141 -23.69 8.49 -25.16
N ARG A 142 -24.74 9.31 -25.15
CA ARG A 142 -24.86 10.53 -24.32
C ARG A 142 -25.32 10.28 -22.89
N VAL A 143 -25.70 9.04 -22.55
CA VAL A 143 -26.31 8.66 -21.28
C VAL A 143 -25.29 8.10 -20.30
N SER A 144 -25.43 8.47 -19.03
CA SER A 144 -24.78 7.80 -17.91
C SER A 144 -25.71 7.68 -16.70
N ILE A 145 -25.55 6.62 -15.91
CA ILE A 145 -26.50 6.24 -14.87
C ILE A 145 -25.79 5.94 -13.55
N ASN A 146 -26.17 6.63 -12.48
CA ASN A 146 -25.85 6.24 -11.12
C ASN A 146 -27.00 5.42 -10.52
N VAL A 147 -26.66 4.43 -9.70
CA VAL A 147 -27.61 3.60 -8.96
C VAL A 147 -27.27 3.63 -7.48
N TYR A 148 -28.27 3.89 -6.65
CA TYR A 148 -28.16 3.94 -5.19
C TYR A 148 -29.10 2.93 -4.54
N GLY A 149 -28.68 2.36 -3.41
CA GLY A 149 -29.49 1.43 -2.62
C GLY A 149 -30.14 2.11 -1.42
N LEU A 150 -31.08 1.39 -0.79
CA LEU A 150 -31.65 1.76 0.51
C LEU A 150 -31.26 0.73 1.58
N GLU A 151 -30.69 1.22 2.67
CA GLU A 151 -30.41 0.44 3.87
C GLU A 151 -31.36 0.86 5.00
N LYS A 152 -31.99 -0.12 5.65
CA LYS A 152 -32.87 0.10 6.79
C LYS A 152 -32.04 0.23 8.07
N LYS A 153 -32.07 1.41 8.71
CA LYS A 153 -31.46 1.62 10.04
C LYS A 153 -32.48 1.45 11.15
N PHE A 154 -32.20 0.50 12.04
CA PHE A 154 -32.93 0.32 13.28
C PHE A 154 -32.37 1.29 14.34
N ILE A 155 -33.21 2.18 14.85
CA ILE A 155 -32.87 3.09 15.95
C ILE A 155 -33.84 2.76 17.09
N PRO A 156 -33.37 2.17 18.22
CA PRO A 156 -34.24 1.67 19.29
C PRO A 156 -35.22 2.70 19.86
N THR A 157 -34.86 3.99 19.80
CA THR A 157 -35.63 5.10 20.36
C THR A 157 -36.68 5.69 19.41
N LYS A 158 -36.75 5.26 18.14
CA LYS A 158 -37.72 5.77 17.17
C LYS A 158 -38.83 4.75 16.89
N LYS A 159 -40.09 5.21 16.94
CA LYS A 159 -41.29 4.42 16.64
C LYS A 159 -41.35 3.89 15.20
N TYR A 160 -40.59 4.48 14.27
CA TYR A 160 -40.56 4.09 12.85
C TYR A 160 -39.12 3.94 12.34
N PRO A 161 -38.84 2.97 11.45
CA PRO A 161 -37.51 2.75 10.89
C PRO A 161 -37.04 3.95 10.05
N THR A 162 -35.75 4.22 10.12
CA THR A 162 -35.08 5.22 9.27
C THR A 162 -34.35 4.52 8.12
N TYR A 163 -34.07 5.24 7.03
CA TYR A 163 -33.40 4.68 5.86
C TYR A 163 -32.23 5.54 5.43
N ASN A 164 -31.12 4.89 5.11
CA ASN A 164 -29.94 5.52 4.52
C ASN A 164 -29.80 5.08 3.06
N VAL A 165 -29.61 6.06 2.18
CA VAL A 165 -29.18 5.85 0.81
C VAL A 165 -27.67 5.61 0.80
N TYR A 166 -27.19 4.71 -0.06
CA TYR A 166 -25.77 4.45 -0.32
C TYR A 166 -25.51 4.19 -1.80
N PRO A 167 -24.31 4.49 -2.34
CA PRO A 167 -23.98 4.22 -3.74
C PRO A 167 -23.81 2.72 -4.00
N ILE A 168 -24.47 2.21 -5.06
CA ILE A 168 -24.27 0.85 -5.59
C ILE A 168 -23.37 0.90 -6.82
N ARG A 169 -23.65 1.85 -7.72
CA ARG A 169 -22.92 2.07 -8.97
C ARG A 169 -22.87 3.57 -9.23
N VAL A 170 -21.68 4.13 -9.36
CA VAL A 170 -21.49 5.55 -9.71
C VAL A 170 -20.51 5.61 -10.86
N VAL A 171 -20.83 6.39 -11.89
CA VAL A 171 -19.96 6.58 -13.04
C VAL A 171 -18.78 7.49 -12.71
N ASP A 172 -17.68 7.36 -13.44
CA ASP A 172 -16.51 8.23 -13.28
C ASP A 172 -16.78 9.62 -13.84
N GLU A 173 -17.50 9.70 -14.97
CA GLU A 173 -17.89 10.96 -15.60
C GLU A 173 -19.41 11.00 -15.90
N GLU A 174 -20.07 12.07 -15.44
CA GLU A 174 -21.47 12.33 -15.77
C GLU A 174 -21.58 12.90 -17.18
N LYS A 175 -22.29 12.20 -18.07
CA LYS A 175 -22.52 12.66 -19.44
C LYS A 175 -23.66 13.69 -19.47
N SER A 176 -23.84 14.33 -20.63
CA SER A 176 -24.88 15.34 -20.83
C SER A 176 -26.30 14.86 -20.49
N ASP A 177 -26.53 13.54 -20.60
CA ASP A 177 -27.81 12.92 -20.32
C ASP A 177 -27.74 11.96 -19.11
N HIS A 178 -27.56 12.53 -17.92
CA HIS A 178 -27.32 11.76 -16.70
C HIS A 178 -28.60 11.41 -15.91
N PHE A 179 -28.63 10.20 -15.33
CA PHE A 179 -29.71 9.71 -14.47
C PHE A 179 -29.19 9.22 -13.12
N ASP A 180 -29.87 9.59 -12.05
CA ASP A 180 -29.70 8.99 -10.73
C ASP A 180 -30.93 8.08 -10.47
N LEU A 181 -30.69 6.80 -10.20
CA LEU A 181 -31.74 5.81 -9.92
C LEU A 181 -31.61 5.26 -8.50
N LEU A 182 -32.75 5.02 -7.86
CA LEU A 182 -32.83 4.32 -6.58
C LEU A 182 -33.27 2.87 -6.84
N PHE A 183 -32.49 1.92 -6.37
CA PHE A 183 -32.76 0.50 -6.45
C PHE A 183 -33.25 -0.02 -5.10
N THR A 184 -34.44 -0.61 -5.09
CA THR A 184 -35.07 -1.18 -3.88
C THR A 184 -35.39 -2.64 -4.08
N THR A 185 -35.33 -3.41 -3.00
CA THR A 185 -35.62 -4.85 -2.98
C THR A 185 -36.67 -5.13 -1.91
N SER A 186 -37.57 -6.07 -2.18
CA SER A 186 -38.60 -6.56 -1.26
C SER A 186 -38.83 -8.04 -1.53
N ASP A 187 -38.41 -8.91 -0.61
CA ASP A 187 -38.52 -10.37 -0.60
C ASP A 187 -38.32 -11.09 -1.95
N ASP A 188 -39.27 -11.02 -2.90
CA ASP A 188 -39.18 -11.63 -4.23
C ASP A 188 -39.05 -10.65 -5.42
N ASN A 189 -39.14 -9.35 -5.20
CA ASN A 189 -39.12 -8.31 -6.25
C ASN A 189 -38.03 -7.27 -6.00
N SER A 190 -37.57 -6.64 -7.08
CA SER A 190 -36.76 -5.42 -7.00
C SER A 190 -37.29 -4.35 -7.94
N HIS A 191 -36.93 -3.08 -7.72
CA HIS A 191 -37.53 -1.96 -8.45
C HIS A 191 -36.56 -0.80 -8.62
N TYR A 192 -36.58 -0.16 -9.78
CA TYR A 192 -35.88 1.09 -10.06
C TYR A 192 -36.85 2.26 -9.95
N THR A 193 -36.44 3.27 -9.20
CA THR A 193 -37.16 4.53 -9.04
C THR A 193 -36.27 5.66 -9.56
N TYR A 194 -36.85 6.64 -10.25
CA TYR A 194 -36.11 7.82 -10.70
C TYR A 194 -35.85 8.78 -9.55
N ILE A 195 -34.61 9.21 -9.35
CA ILE A 195 -34.25 10.25 -8.37
C ILE A 195 -34.27 11.60 -9.08
N THR A 196 -35.23 12.46 -8.72
CA THR A 196 -35.33 13.82 -9.26
C THR A 196 -34.37 14.80 -8.60
N SER A 197 -33.97 14.54 -7.35
CA SER A 197 -32.99 15.36 -6.64
C SER A 197 -32.25 14.56 -5.59
N LEU A 198 -31.04 14.11 -5.91
CA LEU A 198 -30.20 13.35 -4.97
C LEU A 198 -29.92 14.16 -3.70
N SER A 199 -29.60 15.45 -3.84
CA SER A 199 -29.36 16.33 -2.69
C SER A 199 -30.55 16.35 -1.74
N ARG A 200 -31.79 16.48 -2.24
CA ARG A 200 -33.00 16.43 -1.40
C ARG A 200 -33.20 15.07 -0.74
N LEU A 201 -32.86 14.00 -1.46
CA LEU A 201 -32.97 12.62 -0.97
C LEU A 201 -32.00 12.33 0.18
N VAL A 202 -30.75 12.78 0.11
CA VAL A 202 -29.70 12.38 1.07
C VAL A 202 -29.39 13.44 2.14
N ARG A 203 -29.90 14.67 2.03
CA ARG A 203 -29.53 15.79 2.94
C ARG A 203 -29.69 15.50 4.43
N SER A 204 -30.77 14.82 4.83
CA SER A 204 -31.02 14.43 6.23
C SER A 204 -30.03 13.39 6.76
N GLN A 205 -29.31 12.66 5.90
CA GLN A 205 -28.32 11.68 6.32
C GLN A 205 -27.02 12.33 6.77
N LYS A 206 -26.76 13.58 6.36
CA LYS A 206 -25.47 14.24 6.57
C LYS A 206 -25.59 15.59 7.28
N THR A 207 -26.72 16.28 7.19
CA THR A 207 -26.88 17.64 7.74
C THR A 207 -28.22 17.81 8.47
N ARG A 208 -28.27 18.78 9.39
CA ARG A 208 -29.48 19.18 10.12
C ARG A 208 -30.32 20.24 9.37
N TYR A 209 -30.14 20.37 8.05
CA TYR A 209 -30.81 21.35 7.18
C TYR A 209 -30.46 22.84 7.39
N GLU A 210 -29.41 23.14 8.15
CA GLU A 210 -29.04 24.51 8.53
C GLU A 210 -28.51 25.36 7.35
N HIS A 211 -27.81 24.74 6.38
CA HIS A 211 -27.19 25.45 5.25
C HIS A 211 -27.34 24.71 3.91
N SER A 212 -27.23 25.44 2.80
CA SER A 212 -27.13 24.85 1.46
C SER A 212 -25.79 24.13 1.29
N VAL A 213 -25.83 22.88 0.84
CA VAL A 213 -24.63 22.03 0.67
C VAL A 213 -24.64 21.34 -0.69
N TYR A 214 -23.45 21.15 -1.24
CA TYR A 214 -23.18 20.31 -2.41
C TYR A 214 -22.73 18.93 -1.96
N PHE A 215 -23.12 17.89 -2.69
CA PHE A 215 -22.79 16.50 -2.38
C PHE A 215 -21.90 15.92 -3.47
N CYS A 216 -20.82 15.26 -3.08
CA CYS A 216 -20.16 14.30 -3.96
C CYS A 216 -21.04 13.05 -4.08
N LYS A 217 -21.48 12.71 -5.29
CA LYS A 217 -22.35 11.55 -5.54
C LYS A 217 -21.69 10.19 -5.26
N ARG A 218 -20.35 10.17 -5.21
CA ARG A 218 -19.54 8.95 -4.98
C ARG A 218 -19.34 8.62 -3.51
N CYS A 219 -19.00 9.59 -2.67
CA CYS A 219 -18.66 9.38 -1.25
C CYS A 219 -19.64 10.05 -0.26
N PHE A 220 -20.58 10.86 -0.77
CA PHE A 220 -21.52 11.68 0.00
C PHE A 220 -20.88 12.69 0.96
N CYS A 221 -19.61 13.06 0.73
CA CYS A 221 -19.00 14.23 1.36
C CYS A 221 -19.77 15.50 0.97
N THR A 222 -19.88 16.41 1.93
CA THR A 222 -20.65 17.66 1.82
C THR A 222 -19.75 18.87 1.79
N PHE A 223 -20.05 19.80 0.90
CA PHE A 223 -19.33 21.06 0.75
C PHE A 223 -20.32 22.22 0.91
N ASP A 224 -20.13 23.06 1.92
CA ASP A 224 -20.98 24.22 2.18
C ASP A 224 -20.35 25.50 1.61
N ASN A 225 -21.13 26.58 1.54
CA ASN A 225 -20.65 27.89 1.06
C ASN A 225 -19.97 28.72 2.17
N ARG A 226 -19.53 28.12 3.28
CA ARG A 226 -18.89 28.91 4.34
C ARG A 226 -17.49 29.32 3.89
N LEU A 227 -17.20 30.61 3.99
CA LEU A 227 -15.87 31.16 3.69
C LEU A 227 -14.89 30.76 4.79
N LEU A 228 -13.95 29.87 4.46
CA LEU A 228 -12.84 29.48 5.32
C LEU A 228 -11.55 30.08 4.78
N LYS A 229 -10.74 30.65 5.66
CA LYS A 229 -9.59 31.53 5.32
C LYS A 229 -8.53 30.89 4.40
N PHE A 230 -8.53 29.56 4.27
CA PHE A 230 -7.56 28.78 3.50
C PHE A 230 -8.17 27.54 2.80
N LYS A 231 -9.48 27.54 2.50
CA LYS A 231 -10.12 26.44 1.78
C LYS A 231 -11.08 26.97 0.72
N SER A 232 -11.10 26.29 -0.43
CA SER A 232 -12.19 26.39 -1.42
C SER A 232 -13.52 26.05 -0.74
N ASN A 233 -14.63 26.55 -1.28
CA ASN A 233 -15.96 26.33 -0.71
C ASN A 233 -16.99 26.00 -1.79
N GLY A 234 -18.14 25.51 -1.35
CA GLY A 234 -19.29 25.26 -2.21
C GLY A 234 -18.99 24.30 -3.36
N ARG A 235 -19.19 24.79 -4.59
CA ARG A 235 -19.02 24.00 -5.82
C ARG A 235 -17.55 23.82 -6.20
N GLU A 236 -16.71 24.82 -5.95
CA GLU A 236 -15.28 24.77 -6.26
C GLU A 236 -14.59 23.67 -5.44
N ALA A 237 -14.89 23.61 -4.13
CA ALA A 237 -14.40 22.54 -3.25
C ALA A 237 -14.85 21.14 -3.69
N LEU A 238 -16.06 21.03 -4.24
CA LEU A 238 -16.54 19.75 -4.78
C LEU A 238 -15.76 19.34 -6.04
N GLU A 239 -15.45 20.28 -6.94
CA GLU A 239 -14.68 19.97 -8.15
C GLU A 239 -13.23 19.59 -7.80
N GLU A 240 -12.59 20.29 -6.86
CA GLU A 240 -11.27 19.90 -6.34
C GLU A 240 -11.32 18.50 -5.71
N HIS A 241 -12.33 18.22 -4.88
CA HIS A 241 -12.51 16.90 -4.29
C HIS A 241 -12.68 15.79 -5.34
N LYS A 242 -13.37 16.05 -6.45
CA LYS A 242 -13.59 15.07 -7.52
C LYS A 242 -12.29 14.64 -8.21
N LEU A 243 -11.31 15.53 -8.33
CA LEU A 243 -10.00 15.21 -8.92
C LEU A 243 -9.33 14.02 -8.22
N PHE A 244 -9.50 13.93 -6.90
CA PHE A 244 -8.94 12.85 -6.09
C PHE A 244 -9.95 11.72 -5.86
N CYS A 245 -11.22 12.04 -5.58
CA CYS A 245 -12.25 11.05 -5.27
C CYS A 245 -12.60 10.15 -6.47
N GLY A 246 -12.54 10.66 -7.70
CA GLY A 246 -12.84 9.91 -8.92
C GLY A 246 -11.87 8.76 -9.22
N VAL A 247 -10.62 8.86 -8.73
CA VAL A 247 -9.56 7.85 -8.93
C VAL A 247 -9.80 6.59 -8.09
N HIS A 248 -10.65 6.68 -7.05
CA HIS A 248 -10.85 5.61 -6.08
C HIS A 248 -12.22 4.94 -6.20
N LYS A 249 -12.31 3.69 -5.72
CA LYS A 249 -13.60 2.98 -5.62
C LYS A 249 -14.57 3.78 -4.73
N PRO A 250 -15.88 3.82 -5.06
CA PRO A 250 -16.88 4.47 -4.21
C PRO A 250 -16.85 3.87 -2.79
N ILE A 251 -16.51 4.70 -1.80
CA ILE A 251 -16.51 4.33 -0.39
C ILE A 251 -17.56 5.15 0.37
N PHE A 252 -18.25 4.51 1.32
CA PHE A 252 -19.09 5.20 2.29
C PHE A 252 -18.30 5.33 3.60
N PRO A 253 -17.63 6.46 3.88
CA PRO A 253 -16.90 6.62 5.12
C PRO A 253 -17.86 6.65 6.31
N GLU A 254 -17.72 5.67 7.20
CA GLU A 254 -18.44 5.65 8.48
C GLU A 254 -17.62 6.43 9.51
N MET A 255 -18.08 7.64 9.83
CA MET A 255 -17.48 8.45 10.88
C MET A 255 -17.90 7.92 12.25
N PRO A 256 -17.04 8.03 13.29
CA PRO A 256 -17.46 7.81 14.68
C PRO A 256 -18.71 8.64 15.02
N LYS A 257 -19.51 8.17 15.98
CA LYS A 257 -20.69 8.95 16.41
C LYS A 257 -20.25 10.29 16.99
N GLU A 258 -21.15 11.28 16.92
CA GLU A 258 -20.93 12.60 17.52
C GLU A 258 -20.60 12.44 19.01
N GLY A 259 -19.37 12.78 19.41
CA GLY A 259 -18.84 12.60 20.78
C GLY A 259 -17.96 11.36 21.00
N GLU A 260 -17.91 10.41 20.07
CA GLU A 260 -16.95 9.29 20.09
C GLU A 260 -15.64 9.73 19.39
N CYS A 261 -14.54 9.72 20.13
CA CYS A 261 -13.20 9.88 19.56
C CYS A 261 -12.53 8.52 19.43
N THR A 262 -11.92 8.26 18.28
CA THR A 262 -10.89 7.22 18.20
C THR A 262 -9.60 7.75 18.82
N ASN A 263 -8.72 6.84 19.24
CA ASN A 263 -7.37 7.20 19.66
C ASN A 263 -6.36 6.31 18.92
N PHE A 264 -5.25 6.90 18.46
CA PHE A 264 -4.12 6.14 17.94
C PHE A 264 -3.57 5.22 19.02
N LYS A 265 -3.33 3.95 18.69
CA LYS A 265 -2.90 2.91 19.63
C LYS A 265 -1.53 2.35 19.34
N LYS A 266 -0.96 2.59 18.15
CA LYS A 266 0.32 2.01 17.74
C LYS A 266 1.49 2.97 17.99
N TRP A 267 1.55 3.55 19.19
CA TRP A 267 2.58 4.53 19.57
C TRP A 267 4.01 3.97 19.43
N LYS A 268 4.19 2.66 19.59
CA LYS A 268 5.48 2.00 19.28
C LYS A 268 6.02 2.28 17.88
N ASN A 269 5.17 2.64 16.93
CA ASN A 269 5.57 2.91 15.55
C ASN A 269 6.12 4.34 15.34
N THR A 270 6.03 5.21 16.34
CA THR A 270 6.55 6.58 16.31
C THR A 270 8.02 6.65 16.70
N VAL A 271 8.59 5.57 17.23
CA VAL A 271 9.98 5.50 17.69
C VAL A 271 10.88 5.10 16.52
N ARG A 272 11.87 5.92 16.16
CA ARG A 272 12.85 5.57 15.12
C ARG A 272 13.66 4.35 15.55
N GLN A 273 13.96 3.47 14.61
CA GLN A 273 14.91 2.37 14.83
C GLN A 273 16.29 2.95 15.20
N PRO A 274 16.92 2.51 16.30
CA PRO A 274 18.27 2.96 16.67
C PRO A 274 19.32 2.57 15.65
N PHE A 275 19.16 1.42 14.99
CA PHE A 275 20.02 0.94 13.92
C PHE A 275 19.20 0.43 12.75
N VAL A 276 19.68 0.72 11.55
CA VAL A 276 19.24 0.08 10.31
C VAL A 276 20.47 -0.28 9.47
N ILE A 277 20.33 -1.23 8.57
CA ILE A 277 21.38 -1.63 7.66
C ILE A 277 20.89 -1.40 6.23
N TYR A 278 21.71 -0.80 5.39
CA TYR A 278 21.49 -0.71 3.94
C TYR A 278 22.49 -1.63 3.27
N ALA A 279 22.06 -2.44 2.31
CA ALA A 279 22.93 -3.41 1.66
C ALA A 279 22.54 -3.62 0.21
N ASP A 280 23.50 -4.13 -0.57
CA ASP A 280 23.35 -4.47 -1.98
C ASP A 280 24.38 -5.54 -2.38
N PHE A 281 24.10 -6.30 -3.45
CA PHE A 281 25.02 -7.28 -4.02
C PHE A 281 25.36 -6.94 -5.47
N GLU A 282 26.55 -7.34 -5.89
CA GLU A 282 26.86 -7.48 -7.30
C GLU A 282 27.09 -8.95 -7.64
N ALA A 283 26.84 -9.31 -8.90
CA ALA A 283 26.98 -10.69 -9.37
C ALA A 283 27.74 -10.78 -10.69
N LEU A 284 28.47 -11.89 -10.86
CA LEU A 284 28.94 -12.35 -12.17
C LEU A 284 27.76 -12.86 -12.99
N LEU A 285 27.68 -12.47 -14.26
CA LEU A 285 26.67 -12.95 -15.20
C LEU A 285 27.22 -14.10 -16.05
N VAL A 286 27.42 -15.26 -15.42
CA VAL A 286 28.00 -16.45 -16.04
C VAL A 286 27.07 -16.95 -17.16
N LYS A 287 27.56 -16.89 -18.40
CA LYS A 287 26.78 -17.30 -19.58
C LYS A 287 26.45 -18.79 -19.52
N THR A 288 25.24 -19.15 -19.93
CA THR A 288 24.79 -20.54 -19.94
C THR A 288 23.96 -20.86 -21.18
N ASP A 289 23.98 -22.13 -21.59
CA ASP A 289 23.14 -22.67 -22.66
C ASP A 289 21.97 -23.51 -22.13
N GLU A 290 21.70 -23.42 -20.82
CA GLU A 290 20.61 -24.16 -20.20
C GLU A 290 19.23 -23.73 -20.72
N VAL A 291 18.39 -24.73 -20.98
CA VAL A 291 17.02 -24.54 -21.45
C VAL A 291 16.06 -25.08 -20.38
N LYS A 292 15.13 -24.24 -19.92
CA LYS A 292 14.10 -24.60 -18.95
C LYS A 292 12.78 -24.86 -19.70
N GLY A 293 12.52 -26.12 -20.04
CA GLY A 293 11.35 -26.52 -20.83
C GLY A 293 11.54 -26.32 -22.34
N GLY A 294 10.46 -26.15 -23.10
CA GLY A 294 10.53 -26.04 -24.57
C GLY A 294 10.74 -24.62 -25.13
N ASN A 295 10.39 -23.59 -24.36
CA ASN A 295 10.28 -22.20 -24.85
C ASN A 295 11.13 -21.18 -24.08
N THR A 296 11.90 -21.59 -23.07
CA THR A 296 12.66 -20.66 -22.21
C THR A 296 14.14 -21.05 -22.20
N LYS A 297 14.99 -20.18 -22.76
CA LYS A 297 16.45 -20.27 -22.66
C LYS A 297 16.93 -19.40 -21.50
N ILE A 298 17.73 -19.95 -20.62
CA ILE A 298 18.42 -19.18 -19.57
C ILE A 298 19.62 -18.50 -20.23
N ILE A 299 19.72 -17.19 -20.10
CA ILE A 299 20.79 -16.41 -20.76
C ILE A 299 22.04 -16.38 -19.88
N HIS A 300 21.85 -16.14 -18.58
CA HIS A 300 22.92 -16.07 -17.59
C HIS A 300 22.50 -16.77 -16.29
N LYS A 301 23.49 -17.31 -15.58
CA LYS A 301 23.42 -17.62 -14.15
C LYS A 301 24.12 -16.52 -13.39
N HIS A 302 23.50 -16.08 -12.31
CA HIS A 302 24.01 -14.98 -11.50
C HIS A 302 24.70 -15.57 -10.29
N GLU A 303 25.98 -15.27 -10.11
CA GLU A 303 26.78 -15.72 -8.96
C GLU A 303 27.24 -14.49 -8.18
N ALA A 304 26.88 -14.39 -6.90
CA ALA A 304 27.24 -13.25 -6.07
C ALA A 304 28.77 -13.08 -6.04
N MET A 305 29.25 -11.90 -6.44
CA MET A 305 30.69 -11.60 -6.54
C MET A 305 31.18 -10.66 -5.44
N SER A 306 30.31 -9.76 -5.00
CA SER A 306 30.58 -8.83 -3.92
C SER A 306 29.30 -8.43 -3.21
N TYR A 307 29.44 -7.97 -1.97
CA TYR A 307 28.38 -7.32 -1.23
C TYR A 307 28.88 -6.03 -0.60
N GLY A 308 27.96 -5.09 -0.44
CA GLY A 308 28.17 -3.84 0.27
C GLY A 308 27.14 -3.70 1.37
N PHE A 309 27.52 -3.19 2.54
CA PHE A 309 26.54 -2.74 3.52
C PHE A 309 27.00 -1.55 4.35
N LEU A 310 26.04 -0.76 4.83
CA LEU A 310 26.23 0.36 5.74
C LEU A 310 25.32 0.20 6.96
N VAL A 311 25.91 0.21 8.16
CA VAL A 311 25.14 0.29 9.40
C VAL A 311 24.89 1.74 9.75
N LYS A 312 23.64 2.18 9.63
CA LYS A 312 23.23 3.53 9.99
C LYS A 312 22.64 3.55 11.40
N ALA A 313 23.37 4.18 12.33
CA ALA A 313 22.87 4.52 13.65
C ALA A 313 22.04 5.81 13.61
N SER A 314 20.99 5.88 14.43
CA SER A 314 20.23 7.12 14.64
C SER A 314 21.06 8.12 15.45
N ASP A 315 20.80 9.41 15.30
CA ASP A 315 21.50 10.49 16.01
C ASP A 315 21.40 10.40 17.54
N ASP A 316 20.43 9.64 18.05
CA ASP A 316 20.20 9.37 19.47
C ASP A 316 21.08 8.25 20.04
N VAL A 317 21.91 7.59 19.23
CA VAL A 317 22.86 6.57 19.70
C VAL A 317 24.21 7.25 19.96
N PRO A 318 24.74 7.21 21.20
CA PRO A 318 26.06 7.77 21.50
C PRO A 318 27.18 7.15 20.66
N THR A 319 28.04 7.98 20.09
CA THR A 319 29.20 7.54 19.31
C THR A 319 30.15 6.68 20.13
N GLU A 320 30.29 6.99 21.42
CA GLU A 320 31.15 6.25 22.35
C GLU A 320 30.70 4.79 22.49
N LEU A 321 29.38 4.53 22.50
CA LEU A 321 28.85 3.17 22.51
C LEU A 321 29.06 2.48 21.16
N ILE A 322 28.92 3.19 20.04
CA ILE A 322 29.16 2.60 18.71
C ILE A 322 30.61 2.12 18.60
N GLU A 323 31.56 2.93 19.09
CA GLU A 323 33.00 2.62 19.12
C GLU A 323 33.30 1.48 20.10
N GLU A 324 32.75 1.51 21.32
CA GLU A 324 32.95 0.46 22.34
C GLU A 324 32.52 -0.93 21.85
N TYR A 325 31.38 -1.01 21.15
CA TYR A 325 30.87 -2.27 20.61
C TYR A 325 31.38 -2.58 19.19
N GLU A 326 32.29 -1.76 18.64
CA GLU A 326 32.91 -1.91 17.33
C GLU A 326 31.89 -2.12 16.19
N ILE A 327 30.84 -1.31 16.15
CA ILE A 327 29.81 -1.40 15.10
C ILE A 327 30.30 -0.63 13.86
N PRO A 328 30.36 -1.27 12.67
CA PRO A 328 30.90 -0.64 11.47
C PRO A 328 29.89 0.36 10.87
N THR A 329 30.07 1.65 11.16
CA THR A 329 29.23 2.73 10.61
C THR A 329 29.78 3.34 9.32
N VAL A 330 30.89 2.81 8.81
CA VAL A 330 31.39 3.10 7.46
C VAL A 330 30.95 1.99 6.50
N PRO A 331 30.75 2.28 5.20
CA PRO A 331 30.42 1.27 4.21
C PRO A 331 31.46 0.16 4.20
N VAL A 332 31.01 -1.06 4.41
CA VAL A 332 31.80 -2.29 4.27
C VAL A 332 31.54 -2.83 2.88
N VAL A 333 32.59 -3.04 2.11
CA VAL A 333 32.54 -3.71 0.81
C VAL A 333 33.43 -4.93 0.89
N TYR A 334 32.89 -6.07 0.46
CA TYR A 334 33.63 -7.32 0.35
C TYR A 334 33.45 -7.87 -1.06
N ARG A 335 34.56 -8.23 -1.70
CA ARG A 335 34.60 -8.92 -2.98
C ARG A 335 35.27 -10.27 -2.79
N GLY A 336 34.63 -11.32 -3.31
CA GLY A 336 35.19 -12.66 -3.33
C GLY A 336 36.28 -12.82 -4.38
N ASP A 337 36.71 -14.06 -4.56
CA ASP A 337 37.59 -14.50 -5.63
C ASP A 337 37.31 -15.98 -5.97
N GLU A 338 38.05 -16.57 -6.90
CA GLU A 338 37.89 -17.98 -7.28
C GLU A 338 38.01 -18.97 -6.10
N GLN A 339 38.75 -18.61 -5.04
CA GLN A 339 38.99 -19.45 -3.87
C GLN A 339 37.94 -19.19 -2.77
N HIS A 340 37.29 -18.03 -2.78
CA HIS A 340 36.31 -17.56 -1.81
C HIS A 340 35.01 -17.12 -2.50
N ALA A 341 34.41 -18.03 -3.27
CA ALA A 341 33.20 -17.76 -4.04
C ALA A 341 31.89 -17.74 -3.21
N ASP A 342 31.94 -18.15 -1.93
CA ASP A 342 30.78 -18.20 -1.02
C ASP A 342 30.37 -16.80 -0.48
N VAL A 343 30.29 -15.80 -1.36
CA VAL A 343 30.09 -14.37 -1.01
C VAL A 343 28.78 -14.14 -0.25
N ALA A 344 27.69 -14.79 -0.65
CA ALA A 344 26.40 -14.69 0.01
C ALA A 344 26.43 -15.22 1.46
N LYS A 345 27.21 -16.28 1.71
CA LYS A 345 27.41 -16.84 3.04
C LYS A 345 28.21 -15.88 3.92
N CYS A 346 29.31 -15.34 3.39
CA CYS A 346 30.10 -14.32 4.07
C CYS A 346 29.26 -13.09 4.45
N PHE A 347 28.34 -12.67 3.57
CA PHE A 347 27.39 -11.60 3.88
C PHE A 347 26.50 -11.94 5.08
N VAL A 348 25.85 -13.11 5.06
CA VAL A 348 24.95 -13.52 6.15
C VAL A 348 25.72 -13.60 7.48
N GLU A 349 26.91 -14.21 7.48
CA GLU A 349 27.78 -14.26 8.66
C GLU A 349 28.15 -12.87 9.16
N ALA A 350 28.54 -11.95 8.26
CA ALA A 350 28.88 -10.57 8.61
C ALA A 350 27.69 -9.82 9.23
N ILE A 351 26.49 -9.93 8.64
CA ILE A 351 25.28 -9.31 9.17
C ILE A 351 24.90 -9.90 10.53
N VAL A 352 25.05 -11.22 10.73
CA VAL A 352 24.80 -11.87 12.03
C VAL A 352 25.78 -11.34 13.09
N VAL A 353 27.07 -11.24 12.78
CA VAL A 353 28.09 -10.68 13.70
C VAL A 353 27.78 -9.23 14.08
N VAL A 354 27.46 -8.39 13.09
CA VAL A 354 27.04 -6.99 13.33
C VAL A 354 25.79 -6.95 14.21
N SER A 355 24.84 -7.84 13.98
CA SER A 355 23.59 -7.88 14.73
C SER A 355 23.75 -8.34 16.17
N TRP A 356 24.71 -9.24 16.44
CA TRP A 356 25.13 -9.58 17.80
C TRP A 356 25.73 -8.37 18.53
N LYS A 357 26.56 -7.58 17.84
CA LYS A 357 27.12 -6.33 18.40
C LYS A 357 26.01 -5.32 18.73
N ILE A 358 25.07 -5.13 17.81
CA ILE A 358 23.89 -4.26 18.01
C ILE A 358 23.02 -4.78 19.17
N GLU A 359 22.72 -6.08 19.26
CA GLU A 359 21.92 -6.64 20.35
C GLU A 359 22.57 -6.38 21.72
N LYS A 360 23.89 -6.55 21.83
CA LYS A 360 24.63 -6.26 23.07
C LYS A 360 24.53 -4.78 23.44
N LEU A 361 24.76 -3.87 22.50
CA LEU A 361 24.62 -2.43 22.72
C LEU A 361 23.20 -2.06 23.15
N MET A 362 22.18 -2.63 22.49
CA MET A 362 20.77 -2.38 22.77
C MET A 362 20.30 -2.87 24.16
N LYS A 363 21.12 -3.66 24.88
CA LYS A 363 20.86 -4.05 26.28
C LYS A 363 21.34 -2.99 27.28
N THR A 364 22.07 -1.97 26.83
CA THR A 364 22.54 -0.86 27.66
C THR A 364 21.36 -0.07 28.23
N ASN A 365 21.42 0.23 29.52
CA ASN A 365 20.40 1.00 30.22
C ASN A 365 21.04 2.11 31.06
N ILE A 366 21.33 3.24 30.41
CA ILE A 366 21.85 4.44 31.05
C ILE A 366 20.75 5.05 31.93
N PRO A 367 21.04 5.30 33.23
CA PRO A 367 20.08 5.92 34.13
C PRO A 367 19.58 7.28 33.63
N LEU A 368 18.30 7.56 33.92
CA LEU A 368 17.66 8.82 33.58
C LEU A 368 18.44 10.02 34.14
N THR A 369 18.76 10.96 33.25
CA THR A 369 19.35 12.25 33.57
C THR A 369 18.35 13.35 33.21
N MET A 370 17.98 14.18 34.19
CA MET A 370 17.03 15.28 34.03
C MET A 370 17.63 16.60 34.47
N THR A 371 17.36 17.65 33.71
CA THR A 371 17.59 19.04 34.12
C THR A 371 16.47 19.53 35.05
N GLU A 372 16.73 20.57 35.83
CA GLU A 372 15.72 21.19 36.71
C GLU A 372 14.46 21.63 35.94
N LYS A 373 14.63 22.09 34.69
CA LYS A 373 13.52 22.50 33.82
C LYS A 373 12.66 21.30 33.40
N GLU A 374 13.26 20.17 33.07
CA GLU A 374 12.54 18.95 32.71
C GLU A 374 11.82 18.37 33.91
N GLU A 375 12.45 18.42 35.10
CA GLU A 375 11.79 18.01 36.33
C GLU A 375 10.54 18.85 36.62
N LYS A 376 10.65 20.17 36.45
CA LYS A 376 9.51 21.08 36.59
C LYS A 376 8.41 20.75 35.57
N THR A 377 8.79 20.56 34.31
CA THR A 377 7.87 20.18 33.23
C THR A 377 7.12 18.89 33.56
N HIS A 378 7.82 17.87 34.07
CA HIS A 378 7.23 16.60 34.48
C HIS A 378 6.26 16.75 35.66
N LYS A 379 6.64 17.54 36.68
CA LYS A 379 5.81 17.80 37.86
C LYS A 379 4.50 18.50 37.48
N GLU A 380 4.57 19.51 36.60
CA GLU A 380 3.43 20.30 36.14
C GLU A 380 2.54 19.57 35.11
N CYS A 381 3.06 18.53 34.45
CA CYS A 381 2.32 17.80 33.43
C CYS A 381 1.21 16.92 34.03
N ASN A 382 -0.06 17.30 33.83
CA ASN A 382 -1.22 16.57 34.36
C ASN A 382 -1.93 15.72 33.30
N THR A 383 -1.35 15.57 32.12
CA THR A 383 -1.90 14.74 31.04
C THR A 383 -0.81 13.93 30.35
N CYS A 384 -1.10 12.69 29.96
CA CYS A 384 -0.15 11.85 29.23
C CYS A 384 0.21 12.49 27.89
N ASN A 385 1.50 12.66 27.59
CA ASN A 385 1.95 13.26 26.33
C ASN A 385 1.47 12.49 25.08
N LEU A 386 1.20 11.18 25.18
CA LEU A 386 0.67 10.36 24.07
C LEU A 386 -0.86 10.26 24.06
N CYS A 387 -1.46 9.48 24.97
CA CYS A 387 -2.90 9.21 24.95
C CYS A 387 -3.77 10.34 25.52
N LYS A 388 -3.16 11.40 26.03
CA LYS A 388 -3.84 12.58 26.62
C LYS A 388 -4.77 12.28 27.80
N CYS A 389 -4.69 11.10 28.41
CA CYS A 389 -5.42 10.82 29.64
C CYS A 389 -4.91 11.71 30.78
N ILE A 390 -5.77 12.01 31.75
CA ILE A 390 -5.38 12.74 32.97
C ILE A 390 -4.43 11.85 33.76
N LEU A 391 -3.35 12.43 34.31
CA LEU A 391 -2.37 11.74 35.14
C LEU A 391 -2.56 12.15 36.59
N VAL A 392 -2.84 11.17 37.45
CA VAL A 392 -2.84 11.38 38.91
C VAL A 392 -1.40 11.27 39.44
N SER A 393 -1.09 11.91 40.58
CA SER A 393 0.27 12.10 41.12
C SER A 393 1.11 10.81 41.34
N GLY A 394 0.56 9.61 41.16
CA GLY A 394 1.28 8.32 41.20
C GLY A 394 1.38 7.57 39.87
N GLU A 395 0.77 8.09 38.79
CA GLU A 395 0.71 7.45 37.48
C GLU A 395 1.66 8.07 36.46
N LYS A 396 2.35 9.16 36.84
CA LYS A 396 3.30 9.89 35.99
C LYS A 396 4.60 9.09 35.86
N VAL A 397 4.88 8.61 34.65
CA VAL A 397 6.11 7.91 34.30
C VAL A 397 7.03 8.84 33.52
N ARG A 398 8.33 8.77 33.83
CA ARG A 398 9.40 9.51 33.14
C ARG A 398 9.92 8.65 31.99
N ASP A 399 9.34 8.86 30.81
CA ASP A 399 9.84 8.23 29.58
C ASP A 399 11.21 8.82 29.24
N HIS A 400 12.17 7.96 28.92
CA HIS A 400 13.53 8.34 28.64
C HIS A 400 14.19 7.40 27.65
N ASN A 401 15.28 7.85 27.03
CA ASN A 401 16.07 7.02 26.16
C ASN A 401 17.08 6.19 26.98
N HIS A 402 16.97 4.85 26.95
CA HIS A 402 17.91 3.97 27.66
C HIS A 402 19.35 4.03 27.14
N LEU A 403 19.59 4.52 25.92
CA LEU A 403 20.95 4.64 25.36
C LEU A 403 21.64 5.95 25.74
N THR A 404 20.90 7.00 26.14
CA THR A 404 21.48 8.31 26.47
C THR A 404 21.14 8.81 27.87
N GLY A 405 20.18 8.17 28.54
CA GLY A 405 19.60 8.65 29.80
C GLY A 405 18.71 9.88 29.63
N LYS A 406 18.57 10.47 28.43
CA LYS A 406 17.84 11.73 28.23
C LYS A 406 16.34 11.53 28.43
N PHE A 407 15.73 12.42 29.21
CA PHE A 407 14.29 12.52 29.36
C PHE A 407 13.61 12.87 28.03
N ARG A 408 12.50 12.18 27.72
CA ARG A 408 11.72 12.41 26.50
C ARG A 408 10.42 13.14 26.81
N GLN A 409 9.62 12.61 27.74
CA GLN A 409 8.26 13.08 27.98
C GLN A 409 7.63 12.44 29.23
N THR A 410 6.45 12.94 29.61
CA THR A 410 5.67 12.41 30.73
C THR A 410 4.52 11.53 30.23
N LEU A 411 4.52 10.25 30.61
CA LEU A 411 3.55 9.27 30.12
C LEU A 411 2.75 8.65 31.26
N CYS A 412 1.60 8.06 30.91
CA CYS A 412 0.98 7.07 31.79
C CYS A 412 1.72 5.73 31.66
N SER A 413 1.65 4.90 32.70
CA SER A 413 2.32 3.59 32.74
C SER A 413 2.00 2.72 31.53
N LYS A 414 0.75 2.69 31.08
CA LYS A 414 0.34 1.94 29.88
C LYS A 414 1.09 2.39 28.61
N CYS A 415 1.11 3.70 28.33
CA CYS A 415 1.79 4.22 27.14
C CYS A 415 3.29 3.97 27.21
N ASN A 416 3.90 4.11 28.39
CA ASN A 416 5.32 3.81 28.59
C ASN A 416 5.65 2.35 28.31
N LEU A 417 4.83 1.41 28.78
CA LEU A 417 5.02 -0.03 28.53
C LEU A 417 4.83 -0.43 27.06
N GLU A 418 4.03 0.34 26.31
CA GLU A 418 3.85 0.16 24.87
C GLU A 418 5.03 0.73 24.05
N LEU A 419 5.70 1.77 24.54
CA LEU A 419 6.92 2.34 23.96
C LEU A 419 8.16 1.50 24.31
N GLN A 420 8.20 0.27 23.82
CA GLN A 420 9.39 -0.56 23.95
C GLN A 420 10.39 -0.22 22.86
N GLN A 421 11.68 -0.25 23.20
CA GLN A 421 12.72 -0.25 22.19
C GLN A 421 12.51 -1.43 21.23
N PRO A 422 12.60 -1.20 19.92
CA PRO A 422 12.50 -2.27 18.94
C PRO A 422 13.55 -3.35 19.20
N LYS A 423 13.14 -4.61 19.05
CA LYS A 423 14.00 -5.78 19.25
C LYS A 423 14.41 -6.43 17.93
N PHE A 424 14.56 -5.60 16.90
CA PHE A 424 15.03 -6.07 15.60
C PHE A 424 15.75 -4.97 14.84
N VAL A 425 16.62 -5.38 13.91
CA VAL A 425 17.30 -4.49 12.96
C VAL A 425 16.74 -4.74 11.56
N PRO A 426 16.21 -3.72 10.87
CA PRO A 426 15.87 -3.86 9.46
C PRO A 426 17.12 -3.78 8.58
N VAL A 427 17.19 -4.68 7.61
CA VAL A 427 18.19 -4.72 6.54
C VAL A 427 17.48 -4.39 5.24
N PHE A 428 17.81 -3.25 4.66
CA PHE A 428 17.17 -2.68 3.49
C PHE A 428 17.97 -2.98 2.24
N PHE A 429 17.25 -3.52 1.25
CA PHE A 429 17.70 -3.73 -0.12
C PHE A 429 16.71 -3.05 -1.05
N HIS A 430 17.16 -2.61 -2.22
CA HIS A 430 16.26 -2.07 -3.23
C HIS A 430 15.93 -3.16 -4.24
N ASN A 431 14.64 -3.52 -4.36
CA ASN A 431 14.17 -4.62 -5.22
C ASN A 431 14.60 -6.03 -4.74
N LEU A 432 14.79 -6.19 -3.41
CA LEU A 432 15.16 -7.44 -2.73
C LEU A 432 14.38 -8.67 -3.24
N SER A 433 13.05 -8.52 -3.36
CA SER A 433 12.14 -9.64 -3.59
C SER A 433 12.33 -10.30 -4.95
N ASN A 434 12.97 -9.60 -5.90
CA ASN A 434 13.17 -10.05 -7.28
C ASN A 434 14.63 -10.42 -7.59
N TYR A 435 15.58 -10.12 -6.70
CA TYR A 435 17.01 -10.32 -6.99
C TYR A 435 17.77 -10.86 -5.77
N ASP A 436 18.20 -10.01 -4.83
CA ASP A 436 19.16 -10.39 -3.79
C ASP A 436 18.62 -11.44 -2.80
N SER A 437 17.29 -11.53 -2.65
CA SER A 437 16.69 -12.56 -1.80
C SER A 437 17.07 -13.97 -2.23
N HIS A 438 17.33 -14.22 -3.51
CA HIS A 438 17.73 -15.52 -4.02
C HIS A 438 19.13 -15.93 -3.53
N PHE A 439 20.05 -14.98 -3.36
CA PHE A 439 21.37 -15.25 -2.78
C PHE A 439 21.29 -15.46 -1.28
N ILE A 440 20.50 -14.65 -0.59
CA ILE A 440 20.50 -14.63 0.89
C ILE A 440 19.78 -15.85 1.45
N VAL A 441 18.61 -16.20 0.91
CA VAL A 441 17.72 -17.20 1.52
C VAL A 441 18.33 -18.60 1.54
N THR A 442 19.19 -18.95 0.58
CA THR A 442 19.92 -20.24 0.57
C THR A 442 20.91 -20.35 1.72
N GLU A 443 21.47 -19.21 2.17
CA GLU A 443 22.52 -19.17 3.18
C GLU A 443 22.01 -18.96 4.60
N LEU A 444 20.74 -18.57 4.81
CA LEU A 444 20.20 -18.31 6.16
C LEU A 444 20.16 -19.53 7.09
N GLY A 445 20.21 -20.74 6.51
CA GLY A 445 20.15 -22.03 7.21
C GLY A 445 21.49 -22.56 7.71
N PHE A 446 22.55 -21.74 7.70
CA PHE A 446 23.90 -22.15 8.12
C PHE A 446 24.02 -22.43 9.64
N ASP A 447 23.08 -21.95 10.45
CA ASP A 447 23.01 -22.17 11.90
C ASP A 447 21.65 -22.74 12.35
N THR A 448 21.50 -23.04 13.65
CA THR A 448 20.27 -23.64 14.22
C THR A 448 19.15 -22.64 14.57
N GLU A 449 19.38 -21.34 14.40
CA GLU A 449 18.42 -20.31 14.77
C GLU A 449 17.26 -20.24 13.76
N SER A 450 16.05 -19.99 14.29
CA SER A 450 14.84 -20.00 13.48
C SER A 450 14.79 -18.89 12.42
N ILE A 451 14.13 -19.18 11.31
CA ILE A 451 13.88 -18.26 10.21
C ILE A 451 12.36 -18.12 10.04
N SER A 452 11.89 -16.89 9.88
CA SER A 452 10.49 -16.59 9.56
C SER A 452 10.42 -15.89 8.22
N VAL A 453 9.55 -16.35 7.33
CA VAL A 453 9.44 -15.84 5.96
C VAL A 453 8.02 -15.35 5.67
N ILE A 454 7.91 -14.24 4.94
CA ILE A 454 6.66 -13.74 4.37
C ILE A 454 6.76 -13.89 2.85
N PRO A 455 6.27 -15.01 2.28
CA PRO A 455 6.33 -15.24 0.83
C PRO A 455 5.21 -14.47 0.10
N ASN A 456 5.51 -14.00 -1.11
CA ASN A 456 4.51 -13.61 -2.11
C ASN A 456 4.18 -14.80 -3.05
N SER A 457 5.22 -15.56 -3.43
CA SER A 457 5.17 -16.81 -4.19
C SER A 457 6.28 -17.75 -3.68
N GLU A 458 6.45 -18.95 -4.27
CA GLU A 458 7.58 -19.85 -3.97
C GLU A 458 8.94 -19.20 -4.21
N GLU A 459 9.01 -18.33 -5.21
CA GLU A 459 10.26 -17.70 -5.64
C GLU A 459 10.45 -16.28 -5.09
N LYS A 460 9.36 -15.56 -4.74
CA LYS A 460 9.43 -14.16 -4.32
C LYS A 460 9.10 -13.98 -2.85
N PHE A 461 10.06 -13.50 -2.07
CA PHE A 461 9.90 -13.22 -0.64
C PHE A 461 9.72 -11.73 -0.39
N ILE A 462 8.61 -11.34 0.25
CA ILE A 462 8.33 -9.94 0.62
C ILE A 462 9.31 -9.45 1.67
N SER A 463 9.57 -10.31 2.64
CA SER A 463 10.43 -10.06 3.77
C SER A 463 10.73 -11.39 4.44
N PHE A 464 11.94 -11.55 4.93
CA PHE A 464 12.33 -12.69 5.74
C PHE A 464 13.11 -12.21 6.96
N THR A 465 13.04 -12.98 8.04
CA THR A 465 13.52 -12.61 9.36
C THR A 465 14.36 -13.76 9.89
N LYS A 466 15.56 -13.44 10.36
CA LYS A 466 16.46 -14.38 11.02
C LYS A 466 16.52 -14.04 12.51
N HIS A 467 16.37 -15.06 13.34
CA HIS A 467 16.57 -14.90 14.77
C HIS A 467 18.06 -14.87 15.08
N ILE A 468 18.49 -13.83 15.81
CA ILE A 468 19.85 -13.72 16.35
C ILE A 468 19.86 -14.30 17.76
N SER A 469 18.79 -14.06 18.52
CA SER A 469 18.54 -14.66 19.81
C SER A 469 17.04 -14.87 20.02
N SER A 470 16.66 -15.52 21.12
CA SER A 470 15.25 -15.67 21.54
C SER A 470 14.48 -14.34 21.66
N LYS A 471 15.20 -13.21 21.74
CA LYS A 471 14.61 -11.87 21.94
C LYS A 471 14.96 -10.87 20.86
N PHE A 472 15.87 -11.19 19.93
CA PHE A 472 16.37 -10.24 18.94
C PHE A 472 16.42 -10.84 17.54
N THR A 473 16.03 -10.06 16.54
CA THR A 473 15.92 -10.54 15.15
C THR A 473 16.50 -9.55 14.16
N ILE A 474 16.87 -10.02 12.98
CA ILE A 474 17.11 -9.18 11.81
C ILE A 474 16.03 -9.41 10.78
N ARG A 475 15.62 -8.36 10.09
CA ARG A 475 14.55 -8.45 9.10
C ARG A 475 14.96 -7.80 7.79
N PHE A 476 14.98 -8.59 6.73
CA PHE A 476 15.29 -8.16 5.38
C PHE A 476 14.04 -7.60 4.71
N ILE A 477 14.17 -6.42 4.10
CA ILE A 477 13.05 -5.61 3.64
C ILE A 477 13.37 -5.00 2.28
N ASP A 478 12.40 -5.15 1.38
CA ASP A 478 12.43 -4.56 0.05
C ASP A 478 11.94 -3.10 0.07
N THR A 479 12.84 -2.16 -0.19
CA THR A 479 12.52 -0.73 -0.25
C THR A 479 11.70 -0.34 -1.48
N PHE A 480 11.75 -1.12 -2.57
CA PHE A 480 10.99 -0.85 -3.81
C PHE A 480 9.47 -0.91 -3.57
N ARG A 481 9.04 -1.66 -2.54
CA ARG A 481 7.62 -1.74 -2.17
C ARG A 481 7.07 -0.46 -1.54
N PHE A 482 7.95 0.44 -1.09
CA PHE A 482 7.57 1.76 -0.55
C PHE A 482 7.82 2.88 -1.56
N MET A 483 8.80 2.69 -2.44
CA MET A 483 9.18 3.63 -3.49
C MET A 483 9.33 2.86 -4.79
N ALA A 484 8.21 2.67 -5.51
CA ALA A 484 8.13 1.87 -6.73
C ALA A 484 8.71 2.61 -7.95
N SER A 485 9.98 3.02 -7.82
CA SER A 485 10.76 3.68 -8.86
C SER A 485 12.22 3.21 -8.73
N SER A 486 12.98 3.32 -9.81
CA SER A 486 14.39 2.92 -9.82
C SER A 486 15.23 3.78 -8.87
N LEU A 487 16.30 3.21 -8.32
CA LEU A 487 17.23 3.95 -7.46
C LEU A 487 17.83 5.17 -8.18
N SER A 488 18.08 5.10 -9.49
CA SER A 488 18.55 6.24 -10.28
C SER A 488 17.54 7.39 -10.28
N SER A 489 16.27 7.12 -10.59
CA SER A 489 15.21 8.13 -10.56
C SER A 489 14.99 8.70 -9.16
N LEU A 490 15.11 7.87 -8.12
CA LEU A 490 14.97 8.32 -6.73
C LEU A 490 16.14 9.22 -6.30
N ALA A 491 17.37 8.88 -6.67
CA ALA A 491 18.55 9.70 -6.42
C ALA A 491 18.47 11.05 -7.16
N GLU A 492 18.05 11.05 -8.43
CA GLU A 492 17.88 12.28 -9.22
C GLU A 492 16.90 13.27 -8.56
N ASN A 493 15.81 12.76 -7.98
CA ASN A 493 14.83 13.58 -7.26
C ASN A 493 15.38 14.21 -5.97
N LEU A 494 16.48 13.70 -5.41
CA LEU A 494 17.12 14.26 -4.22
C LEU A 494 18.14 15.37 -4.52
N ILE A 495 18.53 15.57 -5.78
CA ILE A 495 19.56 16.53 -6.16
C ILE A 495 19.13 17.95 -5.85
N THR A 496 19.93 18.63 -5.03
CA THR A 496 19.84 20.07 -4.74
C THR A 496 21.17 20.73 -5.11
N GLN A 497 21.19 22.06 -5.25
CA GLN A 497 22.42 22.81 -5.58
C GLN A 497 23.59 22.56 -4.61
N LYS A 498 23.29 22.11 -3.38
CA LYS A 498 24.26 21.86 -2.32
C LYS A 498 24.34 20.39 -1.90
N PHE A 499 23.60 19.49 -2.54
CA PHE A 499 23.55 18.06 -2.21
C PHE A 499 23.17 17.77 -0.74
N GLU A 500 22.36 18.62 -0.12
CA GLU A 500 22.01 18.55 1.32
C GLU A 500 21.28 17.26 1.71
N ASN A 501 20.62 16.62 0.74
CA ASN A 501 19.90 15.36 0.91
C ASN A 501 20.84 14.13 0.86
N PHE A 502 22.09 14.28 0.44
CA PHE A 502 23.08 13.19 0.34
C PHE A 502 24.02 13.17 1.54
N ARG A 503 23.44 12.94 2.73
CA ARG A 503 24.12 13.08 4.03
C ARG A 503 25.09 11.95 4.30
N GLU A 504 24.77 10.74 3.86
CA GLU A 504 25.63 9.57 4.01
C GLU A 504 26.74 9.60 2.97
N ALA A 505 26.45 9.91 1.69
CA ALA A 505 27.49 10.07 0.68
C ALA A 505 28.51 11.18 1.04
N ALA A 506 28.05 12.33 1.55
CA ALA A 506 28.92 13.45 1.94
C ALA A 506 29.89 13.13 3.10
N LYS A 507 29.70 12.04 3.85
CA LYS A 507 30.66 11.58 4.87
C LYS A 507 31.86 10.86 4.27
N HIS A 508 31.73 10.35 3.04
CA HIS A 508 32.71 9.48 2.42
C HIS A 508 33.35 10.07 1.16
N PHE A 509 32.76 11.13 0.60
CA PHE A 509 33.22 11.80 -0.60
C PHE A 509 33.38 13.29 -0.35
N VAL A 510 34.39 13.89 -0.99
CA VAL A 510 34.58 15.34 -0.93
C VAL A 510 33.57 16.05 -1.83
N ARG A 511 33.41 17.36 -1.64
CA ARG A 511 32.38 18.13 -2.36
C ARG A 511 32.56 18.08 -3.88
N GLU A 512 33.80 18.02 -4.33
CA GLU A 512 34.20 17.94 -5.73
C GLU A 512 33.76 16.62 -6.39
N ASP A 513 33.66 15.55 -5.60
CA ASP A 513 33.24 14.22 -6.06
C ASP A 513 31.71 14.07 -6.08
N MET A 514 30.96 14.91 -5.37
CA MET A 514 29.50 14.78 -5.22
C MET A 514 28.74 14.66 -6.56
N PRO A 515 29.06 15.42 -7.62
CA PRO A 515 28.41 15.25 -8.92
C PRO A 515 28.60 13.85 -9.54
N LEU A 516 29.66 13.13 -9.16
CA LEU A 516 29.98 11.78 -9.64
C LEU A 516 29.32 10.67 -8.82
N VAL A 517 28.98 10.93 -7.55
CA VAL A 517 28.49 9.90 -6.60
C VAL A 517 27.04 10.09 -6.17
N THR A 518 26.36 11.14 -6.65
CA THR A 518 24.94 11.43 -6.36
C THR A 518 23.99 11.00 -7.49
N ARG A 519 24.56 10.35 -8.51
CA ARG A 519 23.85 9.66 -9.59
C ARG A 519 24.22 8.19 -9.52
N LYS A 520 23.27 7.30 -9.86
CA LYS A 520 23.58 5.87 -10.00
C LYS A 520 24.66 5.67 -11.06
N GLY A 521 25.67 4.88 -10.74
CA GLY A 521 26.78 4.58 -11.64
C GLY A 521 26.34 3.75 -12.85
N VAL A 522 27.28 3.43 -13.72
CA VAL A 522 27.04 2.55 -14.88
C VAL A 522 28.06 1.43 -14.88
N TYR A 523 27.61 0.19 -15.05
CA TYR A 523 28.46 -0.99 -14.90
C TYR A 523 28.24 -1.98 -16.06
N PRO A 524 29.30 -2.60 -16.61
CA PRO A 524 29.20 -3.50 -17.76
C PRO A 524 28.84 -4.93 -17.32
N TYR A 525 27.61 -5.14 -16.87
CA TYR A 525 27.15 -6.40 -16.26
C TYR A 525 27.38 -7.66 -17.10
N GLU A 526 27.05 -7.64 -18.40
CA GLU A 526 27.20 -8.83 -19.27
C GLU A 526 28.65 -9.11 -19.70
N TYR A 527 29.53 -8.11 -19.58
CA TYR A 527 30.97 -8.29 -19.76
C TYR A 527 31.62 -8.96 -18.54
N THR A 528 31.13 -8.65 -17.34
CA THR A 528 31.61 -9.20 -16.08
C THR A 528 31.02 -10.60 -15.84
N ASP A 529 31.49 -11.57 -16.61
CA ASP A 529 31.02 -12.96 -16.60
C ASP A 529 31.96 -13.95 -15.89
N SER A 530 33.08 -13.47 -15.35
CA SER A 530 34.09 -14.28 -14.65
C SER A 530 34.97 -13.44 -13.72
N TRP A 531 35.57 -14.08 -12.70
CA TRP A 531 36.50 -13.43 -11.76
C TRP A 531 37.68 -12.75 -12.46
N ALA A 532 38.26 -13.39 -13.48
CA ALA A 532 39.38 -12.84 -14.24
C ALA A 532 39.07 -11.49 -14.91
N LYS A 533 37.79 -11.19 -15.21
CA LYS A 533 37.37 -9.89 -15.77
C LYS A 533 37.55 -8.75 -14.77
N LEU A 534 37.49 -9.04 -13.47
CA LEU A 534 37.66 -8.05 -12.40
C LEU A 534 39.12 -7.60 -12.29
N ASP A 535 40.08 -8.39 -12.78
CA ASP A 535 41.50 -8.04 -12.78
C ASP A 535 41.93 -7.21 -14.01
N VAL A 536 41.02 -6.98 -14.97
CA VAL A 536 41.29 -6.19 -16.17
C VAL A 536 41.63 -4.75 -15.77
N SER A 537 42.77 -4.26 -16.25
CA SER A 537 43.35 -2.98 -15.81
C SER A 537 42.85 -1.74 -16.58
N CYS A 538 41.74 -1.87 -17.30
CA CYS A 538 41.14 -0.79 -18.07
C CYS A 538 39.62 -0.88 -18.02
N LEU A 539 38.95 0.26 -18.15
CA LEU A 539 37.51 0.29 -18.35
C LEU A 539 37.16 -0.38 -19.70
N PRO A 540 36.20 -1.31 -19.75
CA PRO A 540 35.71 -1.92 -20.98
C PRO A 540 35.28 -0.89 -22.03
N GLY A 541 35.35 -1.27 -23.30
CA GLY A 541 34.91 -0.43 -24.41
C GLY A 541 33.40 -0.18 -24.40
N GLU A 542 32.92 0.85 -25.09
CA GLU A 542 31.50 1.22 -25.13
C GLU A 542 30.60 0.05 -25.60
N ASP A 543 31.08 -0.73 -26.58
CA ASP A 543 30.38 -1.91 -27.11
C ASP A 543 30.22 -3.04 -26.06
N GLU A 544 31.07 -3.08 -25.04
CA GLU A 544 31.06 -4.11 -24.00
C GLU A 544 30.04 -3.81 -22.88
N PHE A 545 29.37 -2.65 -22.92
CA PHE A 545 28.23 -2.31 -22.06
C PHE A 545 26.88 -2.69 -22.69
N TYR A 546 26.87 -3.44 -23.80
CA TYR A 546 25.63 -3.90 -24.42
C TYR A 546 24.82 -4.80 -23.48
N SER A 547 23.50 -4.57 -23.40
CA SER A 547 22.59 -5.48 -22.71
C SER A 547 21.70 -6.24 -23.69
N THR A 548 21.77 -7.56 -23.62
CA THR A 548 20.88 -8.50 -24.30
C THR A 548 19.44 -8.37 -23.83
N LEU A 549 19.21 -8.03 -22.55
CA LEU A 549 17.85 -7.89 -21.99
C LEU A 549 17.09 -6.68 -22.58
N THR A 550 17.78 -5.56 -22.79
CA THR A 550 17.18 -4.34 -23.35
C THR A 550 17.47 -4.17 -24.84
N GLU A 551 18.24 -5.09 -25.43
CA GLU A 551 18.74 -5.06 -26.81
C GLU A 551 19.39 -3.72 -27.19
N SER A 552 20.07 -3.08 -26.23
CA SER A 552 20.61 -1.72 -26.40
C SER A 552 22.00 -1.57 -25.80
N GLY A 553 22.84 -0.77 -26.46
CA GLY A 553 24.10 -0.29 -25.90
C GLY A 553 23.92 0.79 -24.82
N ILE A 554 25.02 1.14 -24.17
CA ILE A 554 25.09 2.29 -23.26
C ILE A 554 24.90 3.61 -24.04
N LYS A 555 24.37 4.63 -23.37
CA LYS A 555 24.33 5.99 -23.94
C LYS A 555 25.69 6.66 -23.84
N GLU A 556 26.01 7.52 -24.81
CA GLU A 556 27.28 8.27 -24.83
C GLU A 556 27.51 9.09 -23.54
N GLU A 557 26.45 9.69 -22.99
CA GLU A 557 26.49 10.44 -21.72
C GLU A 557 26.85 9.57 -20.51
N ASP A 558 26.35 8.33 -20.50
CA ASP A 558 26.54 7.35 -19.44
C ASP A 558 27.94 6.75 -19.51
N PHE A 559 28.45 6.48 -20.71
CA PHE A 559 29.83 6.03 -20.90
C PHE A 559 30.85 7.12 -20.53
N LYS A 560 30.60 8.38 -20.91
CA LYS A 560 31.41 9.53 -20.46
C LYS A 560 31.44 9.65 -18.95
N HIS A 561 30.30 9.44 -18.30
CA HIS A 561 30.21 9.44 -16.84
C HIS A 561 31.03 8.29 -16.23
N ALA A 562 30.89 7.06 -16.73
CA ALA A 562 31.65 5.91 -16.26
C ALA A 562 33.17 6.15 -16.36
N LYS A 563 33.63 6.72 -17.48
CA LYS A 563 35.03 7.09 -17.69
C LYS A 563 35.49 8.19 -16.72
N ALA A 564 34.66 9.23 -16.51
CA ALA A 564 34.97 10.29 -15.56
C ALA A 564 35.10 9.75 -14.13
N VAL A 565 34.24 8.83 -13.70
CA VAL A 565 34.34 8.16 -12.40
C VAL A 565 35.63 7.33 -12.32
N TRP A 566 35.90 6.50 -13.33
CA TRP A 566 37.12 5.68 -13.40
C TRP A 566 38.38 6.53 -13.24
N ASP A 567 38.50 7.61 -14.01
CA ASP A 567 39.65 8.51 -14.02
C ASP A 567 39.77 9.33 -12.72
N ASN A 568 38.65 9.89 -12.22
CA ASN A 568 38.63 10.72 -11.00
C ASN A 568 39.08 9.94 -9.77
N PHE A 569 38.55 8.72 -9.61
CA PHE A 569 38.88 7.84 -8.48
C PHE A 569 40.11 6.97 -8.72
N LYS A 570 40.77 7.11 -9.88
CA LYS A 570 42.01 6.40 -10.25
C LYS A 570 41.88 4.89 -10.12
N CYS A 571 40.75 4.34 -10.57
CA CYS A 571 40.51 2.91 -10.57
C CYS A 571 41.57 2.22 -11.42
N LYS A 572 42.22 1.19 -10.87
CA LYS A 572 43.26 0.43 -11.57
C LYS A 572 42.72 -0.82 -12.24
N THR A 573 41.68 -1.41 -11.68
CA THR A 573 41.05 -2.63 -12.21
C THR A 573 39.53 -2.51 -12.25
N LEU A 574 38.88 -3.33 -13.07
CA LEU A 574 37.41 -3.39 -13.13
C LEU A 574 36.80 -3.80 -11.78
N GLY A 575 37.51 -4.60 -11.00
CA GLY A 575 37.17 -4.93 -9.63
C GLY A 575 37.14 -3.69 -8.73
N GLU A 576 38.20 -2.87 -8.72
CA GLU A 576 38.22 -1.63 -7.91
C GLU A 576 37.08 -0.68 -8.30
N TYR A 577 36.77 -0.60 -9.60
CA TYR A 577 35.63 0.15 -10.10
C TYR A 577 34.29 -0.44 -9.62
N SER A 578 34.15 -1.76 -9.60
CA SER A 578 32.98 -2.47 -9.07
C SER A 578 32.78 -2.23 -7.57
N ASP A 579 33.86 -2.24 -6.78
CA ASP A 579 33.79 -1.99 -5.34
C ASP A 579 33.31 -0.55 -5.06
N LEU A 580 33.81 0.41 -5.85
CA LEU A 580 33.37 1.81 -5.79
C LEU A 580 31.91 1.96 -6.22
N TYR A 581 31.52 1.30 -7.31
CA TYR A 581 30.14 1.27 -7.80
C TYR A 581 29.18 0.79 -6.70
N LEU A 582 29.47 -0.36 -6.10
CA LEU A 582 28.66 -0.96 -5.05
C LEU A 582 28.61 -0.08 -3.78
N LYS A 583 29.75 0.53 -3.41
CA LYS A 583 29.80 1.50 -2.31
C LYS A 583 28.87 2.70 -2.55
N ILE A 584 28.87 3.24 -3.77
CA ILE A 584 28.01 4.37 -4.14
C ILE A 584 26.54 3.95 -4.09
N ASP A 585 26.18 2.79 -4.64
CA ASP A 585 24.80 2.31 -4.66
C ASP A 585 24.23 2.09 -3.25
N VAL A 586 25.01 1.51 -2.33
CA VAL A 586 24.61 1.38 -0.90
C VAL A 586 24.42 2.75 -0.23
N LEU A 587 25.30 3.72 -0.51
CA LEU A 587 25.19 5.07 0.03
C LEU A 587 23.98 5.83 -0.54
N LEU A 588 23.73 5.71 -1.84
CA LEU A 588 22.55 6.28 -2.49
C LEU A 588 21.27 5.70 -1.92
N LEU A 589 21.21 4.38 -1.73
CA LEU A 589 20.06 3.73 -1.09
C LEU A 589 19.84 4.26 0.33
N ALA A 590 20.92 4.41 1.12
CA ALA A 590 20.84 4.97 2.46
C ALA A 590 20.30 6.41 2.43
N ASP A 591 20.82 7.27 1.57
CA ASP A 591 20.36 8.66 1.45
C ASP A 591 18.90 8.74 0.99
N VAL A 592 18.52 8.01 -0.05
CA VAL A 592 17.13 7.94 -0.55
C VAL A 592 16.17 7.50 0.56
N PHE A 593 16.48 6.39 1.24
CA PHE A 593 15.57 5.83 2.22
C PHE A 593 15.54 6.61 3.54
N GLU A 594 16.66 7.20 3.98
CA GLU A 594 16.67 8.08 5.16
C GLU A 594 15.87 9.37 4.93
N ASN A 595 15.94 9.98 3.73
CA ASN A 595 15.08 11.11 3.38
C ASN A 595 13.60 10.71 3.38
N PHE A 596 13.26 9.57 2.79
CA PHE A 596 11.89 9.03 2.82
C PHE A 596 11.40 8.83 4.27
N ARG A 597 12.25 8.30 5.17
CA ARG A 597 11.93 8.12 6.58
C ARG A 597 11.71 9.44 7.32
N ASP A 598 12.48 10.48 7.00
CA ASP A 598 12.30 11.82 7.57
C ASP A 598 10.98 12.46 7.10
N VAL A 599 10.61 12.29 5.83
CA VAL A 599 9.29 12.70 5.30
C VAL A 599 8.16 11.99 6.03
N CYS A 600 8.30 10.68 6.27
CA CYS A 600 7.30 9.91 7.00
C CYS A 600 7.15 10.38 8.46
N MET A 601 8.25 10.77 9.10
CA MET A 601 8.19 11.36 10.44
C MET A 601 7.54 12.72 10.49
N SER A 602 7.97 13.63 9.63
CA SER A 602 7.44 15.00 9.60
C SER A 602 5.96 15.04 9.21
N THR A 603 5.53 14.15 8.31
CA THR A 603 4.16 14.13 7.78
C THR A 603 3.22 13.30 8.66
N TYR A 604 3.66 12.12 9.12
CA TYR A 604 2.78 11.14 9.79
C TYR A 604 3.10 10.91 11.26
N ASN A 605 4.21 11.43 11.78
CA ASN A 605 4.79 11.07 13.08
C ASN A 605 5.04 9.55 13.22
N LEU A 606 5.31 8.85 12.11
CA LEU A 606 5.55 7.41 12.07
C LEU A 606 6.81 7.08 11.24
N VAL A 607 7.75 6.31 11.81
CA VAL A 607 8.87 5.72 11.05
C VAL A 607 8.66 4.24 10.80
N ASN A 608 8.04 3.53 11.76
CA ASN A 608 8.10 2.07 11.79
C ASN A 608 6.88 1.39 11.15
N TYR A 609 6.05 2.16 10.44
CA TYR A 609 4.89 1.62 9.73
C TYR A 609 5.29 0.50 8.74
N PHE A 610 6.52 0.59 8.22
CA PHE A 610 7.14 -0.31 7.25
C PHE A 610 7.63 -1.65 7.81
N TYR A 611 7.51 -1.89 9.11
CA TYR A 611 8.01 -3.11 9.76
C TYR A 611 6.90 -3.99 10.36
N GLY A 612 5.63 -3.69 10.11
CA GLY A 612 4.51 -4.47 10.64
C GLY A 612 4.23 -5.76 9.85
N ASN A 613 3.38 -6.64 10.40
CA ASN A 613 2.71 -7.69 9.61
C ASN A 613 1.85 -7.01 8.54
N PHE A 614 2.31 -7.11 7.30
CA PHE A 614 1.68 -6.48 6.15
C PHE A 614 0.48 -7.30 5.67
N ASN A 615 -0.71 -6.98 6.19
CA ASN A 615 -1.91 -7.09 5.37
C ASN A 615 -1.96 -5.83 4.50
N TRP A 616 -1.45 -5.90 3.26
CA TRP A 616 -1.64 -4.83 2.29
C TRP A 616 -3.09 -4.86 1.80
N VAL A 617 -3.88 -3.89 2.27
CA VAL A 617 -4.74 -3.12 1.37
C VAL A 617 -3.86 -1.95 0.92
N GLU A 618 -3.78 -1.70 -0.39
CA GLU A 618 -3.05 -0.57 -0.98
C GLU A 618 -3.27 0.72 -0.15
N PRO A 619 -2.22 1.44 0.25
CA PRO A 619 -2.40 2.75 0.83
C PRO A 619 -2.73 3.70 -0.32
N ASN A 620 -3.96 4.21 -0.32
CA ASN A 620 -4.24 5.52 -0.89
C ASN A 620 -3.39 6.55 -0.15
N LEU A 621 -2.18 6.82 -0.66
CA LEU A 621 -1.28 7.85 -0.15
C LEU A 621 -1.82 9.28 -0.38
N ASP A 622 -2.84 9.45 -1.20
CA ASP A 622 -3.42 10.78 -1.51
C ASP A 622 -4.48 11.26 -0.50
N GLY A 623 -4.88 10.43 0.46
CA GLY A 623 -5.80 10.83 1.54
C GLY A 623 -5.15 11.68 2.64
N LEU A 624 -3.84 11.94 2.54
CA LEU A 624 -3.03 12.63 3.56
C LEU A 624 -2.62 14.06 3.18
N SER A 625 -2.98 14.54 2.00
CA SER A 625 -2.66 15.89 1.52
C SER A 625 -3.53 17.00 2.16
N GLU A 626 -4.55 16.66 2.95
CA GLU A 626 -5.28 17.61 3.80
C GLU A 626 -4.80 17.55 5.27
N LEU A 627 -3.55 17.91 5.54
CA LEU A 627 -3.04 18.01 6.92
C LEU A 627 -2.38 19.38 7.17
N THR A 628 -3.19 20.33 7.63
CA THR A 628 -2.74 21.44 8.50
C THR A 628 -3.07 21.06 9.97
N PRO A 629 -2.49 21.70 10.99
CA PRO A 629 -2.01 21.07 12.23
C PRO A 629 -3.11 20.78 13.27
N ASN A 630 -4.16 20.07 12.88
CA ASN A 630 -5.13 19.49 13.80
C ASN A 630 -5.46 18.06 13.36
N ARG A 631 -4.75 17.13 14.01
CA ARG A 631 -5.18 15.77 14.40
C ARG A 631 -6.21 15.10 13.48
N VAL A 632 -5.76 14.18 12.63
CA VAL A 632 -6.62 13.15 12.03
C VAL A 632 -5.94 11.79 12.15
N GLU A 633 -6.68 10.84 12.73
CA GLU A 633 -6.27 9.44 12.92
C GLU A 633 -6.84 8.59 11.80
N VAL A 634 -5.99 7.81 11.13
CA VAL A 634 -6.39 6.86 10.08
C VAL A 634 -6.49 5.46 10.69
N VAL A 635 -7.61 4.77 10.45
CA VAL A 635 -7.86 3.38 10.89
C VAL A 635 -8.31 2.54 9.71
N TYR A 636 -7.76 1.33 9.61
CA TYR A 636 -8.38 0.19 8.94
C TYR A 636 -8.90 -0.78 10.02
N THR A 637 -10.14 -1.24 9.88
CA THR A 637 -10.77 -2.27 10.72
C THR A 637 -10.58 -3.67 10.14
N LYS A 638 -10.85 -4.67 10.99
CA LYS A 638 -10.37 -6.05 10.99
C LYS A 638 -10.70 -6.89 9.77
#